data_AF-A0A374A5T8-F1
#
_entry.id   AF-A0A374A5T8-F1
#
_cell.length_a   1.000
_cell.length_b   1.000
_cell.length_c   1.000
_cell.angle_alpha   90.00
_cell.angle_beta   90.00
_cell.angle_gamma   90.00
#
_symmetry.space_group_name_H-M   'P 1'
#
loop_
_entity.id
_entity.type
_entity.pdbx_description
1 polymer ?
#
loop_
_entity_poly.entity_id
_entity_poly.type
_entity_poly.pdbx_seq_one_letter_code
_entity_poly.pdbx_strand_id
1 'polypeptide(L)'
;MTKKKKHTKKKRQQPKTKKQKVMAKQSINGFNLFETQMRAMGKRLLEVFKDKDTVNATLREHIETIEGYFRKYDSVQLLGSIGLYLLDNLPNLEKYFMAQMNGTEMHLDENAEVIAEYAMNFGLSMPNDGIDNPTDEVVKDLRNRLRALFMTYIYQDMPLVDDPMQSIDWMIHMDTIAVRGDGYQNHVYEVFKEMFFPHTTFYQQQFGYSVDQLFEFFMDLENRVICKIASQENIYGITKMHERWKKWDEKTFGPIDDEATLENRDFSKGLFGAFFEANPDVAHTEDGMHFLMYQPNDYGNSDKIFWVYPQNEVETRILDSLSMEFGDNSAFLAESEFKGSIMNGHSIFEKPFVKDGDKYYCFTPMIPHRNLFLIAEKLMMRDGAYYQKNFQQNTSPISRDFYIENKVKSVMESFLSDVTFYSSVHYKIVEDEVEKNPELDILGVSDKAVYIIEVKAHELSYKDRVRLDGAKYKFKASVAEACKQCCRSVDFINNSTEPIFGTQQGAVLINKTKPIYKIAVTFQHYSSLLGQMDKLVAASLMEERFRDTWVVSLFDLMVVADFVESEDEFLSYLDMRKIINTNHSTFHDELDLLGQFLNENLADKVIANKPMMIIGGSSDIDEEYAKDFYLPINLSSEKE
;
A
#
# COMPACT_ATOMS: atom_id res chain seq x y z
N MET A 1 -4.15 -2.34 44.50
CA MET A 1 -2.88 -2.73 43.86
C MET A 1 -3.16 -3.39 42.53
N THR A 2 -3.25 -2.59 41.47
CA THR A 2 -3.58 -3.01 40.10
C THR A 2 -2.30 -3.43 39.39
N LYS A 3 -2.18 -4.72 39.05
CA LYS A 3 -1.06 -5.28 38.27
C LYS A 3 -1.12 -4.72 36.85
N LYS A 4 -0.17 -3.85 36.49
CA LYS A 4 0.14 -3.49 35.10
C LYS A 4 0.45 -4.79 34.33
N LYS A 5 -0.37 -5.13 33.33
CA LYS A 5 -0.03 -6.16 32.33
C LYS A 5 1.22 -5.67 31.59
N LYS A 6 2.34 -6.39 31.75
CA LYS A 6 3.54 -6.19 30.93
C LYS A 6 3.18 -6.58 29.50
N HIS A 7 3.36 -5.67 28.54
CA HIS A 7 3.41 -6.00 27.13
C HIS A 7 4.58 -6.97 26.91
N THR A 8 4.27 -8.24 26.69
CA THR A 8 5.22 -9.23 26.17
C THR A 8 5.45 -8.91 24.69
N LYS A 9 6.68 -8.49 24.33
CA LYS A 9 7.13 -8.45 22.93
C LYS A 9 6.87 -9.83 22.30
N LYS A 10 6.00 -9.92 21.30
CA LYS A 10 5.94 -11.12 20.45
C LYS A 10 7.29 -11.26 19.76
N LYS A 11 7.95 -12.42 19.88
CA LYS A 11 9.08 -12.76 19.00
C LYS A 11 8.54 -12.87 17.57
N ARG A 12 9.18 -12.20 16.62
CA ARG A 12 8.94 -12.39 15.18
C ARG A 12 9.19 -13.87 14.83
N GLN A 13 8.41 -14.41 13.90
CA GLN A 13 8.52 -15.82 13.48
C GLN A 13 9.92 -16.10 12.91
N GLN A 14 10.33 -17.38 12.94
CA GLN A 14 11.58 -17.79 12.27
C GLN A 14 11.50 -17.50 10.76
N PRO A 15 12.65 -17.31 10.07
CA PRO A 15 12.70 -17.11 8.63
C PRO A 15 11.87 -18.16 7.89
N LYS A 16 11.15 -17.71 6.85
CA LYS A 16 10.27 -18.58 6.05
C LYS A 16 11.11 -19.52 5.21
N THR A 17 10.78 -20.81 5.25
CA THR A 17 11.53 -21.86 4.55
C THR A 17 11.38 -21.72 3.04
N LYS A 18 12.50 -21.71 2.31
CA LYS A 18 12.54 -21.61 0.84
C LYS A 18 11.77 -22.76 0.19
N LYS A 19 10.90 -22.45 -0.77
CA LYS A 19 10.34 -23.45 -1.69
C LYS A 19 11.20 -23.53 -2.95
N GLN A 20 12.11 -24.50 -3.03
CA GLN A 20 12.72 -24.86 -4.32
C GLN A 20 11.68 -25.60 -5.17
N LYS A 21 10.95 -24.89 -6.04
CA LYS A 21 10.30 -25.54 -7.18
C LYS A 21 11.35 -25.80 -8.26
N VAL A 22 11.45 -27.05 -8.71
CA VAL A 22 12.16 -27.38 -9.95
C VAL A 22 11.34 -26.80 -11.11
N MET A 23 11.59 -25.54 -11.47
CA MET A 23 10.99 -24.96 -12.66
C MET A 23 11.59 -25.63 -13.90
N ALA A 24 10.72 -26.26 -14.69
CA ALA A 24 11.07 -26.62 -16.05
C ALA A 24 11.53 -25.34 -16.77
N LYS A 25 12.71 -25.38 -17.39
CA LYS A 25 13.26 -24.29 -18.21
C LYS A 25 12.19 -23.80 -19.19
N GLN A 26 11.46 -22.74 -18.86
CA GLN A 26 10.68 -22.03 -19.85
C GLN A 26 11.67 -21.47 -20.86
N SER A 27 11.47 -21.85 -22.12
CA SER A 27 12.39 -21.50 -23.19
C SER A 27 12.47 -19.98 -23.34
N ILE A 28 13.70 -19.49 -23.48
CA ILE A 28 14.12 -18.11 -23.77
C ILE A 28 13.36 -17.47 -24.98
N ASN A 29 12.60 -18.25 -25.75
CA ASN A 29 11.84 -17.77 -26.91
C ASN A 29 10.57 -16.95 -26.58
N GLY A 30 10.01 -17.02 -25.37
CA GLY A 30 8.83 -16.24 -24.97
C GLY A 30 9.10 -14.73 -24.80
N PHE A 31 10.31 -14.39 -24.33
CA PHE A 31 10.74 -13.01 -24.10
C PHE A 31 10.73 -12.16 -25.39
N ASN A 32 11.15 -12.73 -26.52
CA ASN A 32 11.20 -12.00 -27.79
C ASN A 32 9.81 -11.59 -28.31
N LEU A 33 8.77 -12.41 -28.06
CA LEU A 33 7.41 -12.11 -28.50
C LEU A 33 6.78 -11.00 -27.66
N PHE A 34 6.96 -11.06 -26.33
CA PHE A 34 6.50 -10.03 -25.40
C PHE A 34 7.17 -8.68 -25.68
N GLU A 35 8.49 -8.65 -25.83
CA GLU A 35 9.22 -7.42 -26.19
C GLU A 35 8.71 -6.82 -27.50
N THR A 36 8.43 -7.66 -28.50
CA THR A 36 7.93 -7.19 -29.80
C THR A 36 6.54 -6.57 -29.67
N GLN A 37 5.65 -7.18 -28.88
CA GLN A 37 4.32 -6.65 -28.59
C GLN A 37 4.38 -5.34 -27.80
N MET A 38 5.22 -5.25 -26.77
CA MET A 38 5.43 -4.03 -25.99
C MET A 38 5.99 -2.89 -26.84
N ARG A 39 6.94 -3.17 -27.74
CA ARG A 39 7.45 -2.17 -28.70
C ARG A 39 6.36 -1.70 -29.67
N ALA A 40 5.51 -2.60 -30.16
CA ALA A 40 4.41 -2.24 -31.05
C ALA A 40 3.36 -1.37 -30.34
N MET A 41 3.00 -1.75 -29.10
CA MET A 41 2.11 -0.98 -28.25
C MET A 41 2.69 0.41 -27.95
N GLY A 42 3.96 0.49 -27.56
CA GLY A 42 4.67 1.75 -27.31
C GLY A 42 4.66 2.67 -28.52
N LYS A 43 4.92 2.16 -29.73
CA LYS A 43 4.83 2.96 -30.96
C LYS A 43 3.43 3.52 -31.19
N ARG A 44 2.39 2.72 -30.98
CA ARG A 44 1.01 3.15 -31.14
C ARG A 44 0.63 4.22 -30.11
N LEU A 45 1.03 4.05 -28.85
CA LEU A 45 0.83 5.06 -27.81
C LEU A 45 1.53 6.36 -28.19
N LEU A 46 2.80 6.30 -28.61
CA LEU A 46 3.56 7.47 -29.06
C LEU A 46 2.87 8.20 -30.23
N GLU A 47 2.22 7.49 -31.15
CA GLU A 47 1.47 8.13 -32.23
C GLU A 47 0.21 8.86 -31.73
N VAL A 48 -0.52 8.26 -30.78
CA VAL A 48 -1.72 8.85 -30.19
C VAL A 48 -1.37 10.09 -29.37
N PHE A 49 -0.39 10.00 -28.48
CA PHE A 49 -0.05 11.07 -27.53
C PHE A 49 0.80 12.20 -28.12
N LYS A 50 1.21 12.09 -29.40
CA LYS A 50 1.81 13.21 -30.15
C LYS A 50 0.84 14.36 -30.39
N ASP A 51 -0.44 14.04 -30.63
CA ASP A 51 -1.47 15.04 -30.87
C ASP A 51 -2.14 15.47 -29.56
N LYS A 52 -1.45 16.37 -28.83
CA LYS A 52 -1.93 16.87 -27.54
C LYS A 52 -3.29 17.56 -27.63
N ASP A 53 -3.62 18.20 -28.75
CA ASP A 53 -4.89 18.91 -28.90
C ASP A 53 -6.06 17.93 -28.97
N THR A 54 -5.91 16.86 -29.76
CA THR A 54 -6.90 15.78 -29.85
C THR A 54 -7.05 15.07 -28.50
N VAL A 55 -5.94 14.73 -27.83
CA VAL A 55 -5.97 14.10 -26.50
C VAL A 55 -6.73 14.97 -25.48
N ASN A 56 -6.41 16.27 -25.43
CA ASN A 56 -7.07 17.21 -24.53
C ASN A 56 -8.56 17.40 -24.85
N ALA A 57 -8.94 17.35 -26.13
CA ALA A 57 -10.35 17.40 -26.53
C ALA A 57 -11.12 16.15 -26.07
N THR A 58 -10.53 14.96 -26.23
CA THR A 58 -11.11 13.70 -25.76
C THR A 58 -11.25 13.66 -24.24
N LEU A 59 -10.25 14.15 -23.49
CA LEU A 59 -10.34 14.28 -22.03
C LEU A 59 -11.53 15.14 -21.62
N ARG A 60 -11.68 16.33 -22.24
CA ARG A 60 -12.81 17.23 -21.95
C ARG A 60 -14.15 16.58 -22.25
N GLU A 61 -14.30 15.91 -23.40
CA GLU A 61 -15.54 15.21 -23.77
C GLU A 61 -15.92 14.13 -22.75
N HIS A 62 -14.94 13.33 -22.31
CA HIS A 62 -15.17 12.31 -21.28
C HIS A 62 -15.59 12.93 -19.96
N ILE A 63 -14.88 13.96 -19.49
CA ILE A 63 -15.20 14.69 -18.25
C ILE A 63 -16.62 15.27 -18.33
N GLU A 64 -16.96 16.01 -19.38
CA GLU A 64 -18.27 16.64 -19.55
C GLU A 64 -19.41 15.62 -19.59
N THR A 65 -19.18 14.45 -20.22
CA THR A 65 -20.19 13.39 -20.26
C THR A 65 -20.40 12.75 -18.89
N ILE A 66 -19.31 12.46 -18.16
CA ILE A 66 -19.39 11.91 -16.80
C ILE A 66 -20.08 12.90 -15.87
N GLU A 67 -19.74 14.20 -15.95
CA GLU A 67 -20.47 15.26 -15.25
C GLU A 67 -21.97 15.23 -15.57
N GLY A 68 -22.32 15.07 -16.84
CA GLY A 68 -23.71 14.93 -17.29
C GLY A 68 -24.43 13.75 -16.65
N TYR A 69 -23.75 12.62 -16.42
CA TYR A 69 -24.33 11.46 -15.74
C TYR A 69 -24.64 11.75 -14.28
N PHE A 70 -23.67 12.26 -13.51
CA PHE A 70 -23.87 12.57 -12.08
C PHE A 70 -24.83 13.73 -11.83
N ARG A 71 -25.06 14.63 -12.82
CA ARG A 71 -26.11 15.66 -12.74
C ARG A 71 -27.52 15.13 -12.98
N LYS A 72 -27.65 14.02 -13.71
CA LYS A 72 -28.95 13.50 -14.18
C LYS A 72 -29.44 12.34 -13.33
N TYR A 73 -28.56 11.39 -13.07
CA TYR A 73 -28.89 10.12 -12.42
C TYR A 73 -28.52 10.13 -10.94
N ASP A 74 -29.17 9.27 -10.16
CA ASP A 74 -28.88 9.08 -8.75
C ASP A 74 -27.41 8.67 -8.53
N SER A 75 -26.69 9.48 -7.75
CA SER A 75 -25.26 9.28 -7.53
C SER A 75 -24.97 8.04 -6.69
N VAL A 76 -25.88 7.64 -5.81
CA VAL A 76 -25.74 6.42 -5.00
C VAL A 76 -25.78 5.19 -5.90
N GLN A 77 -26.66 5.15 -6.91
CA GLN A 77 -26.73 4.07 -7.90
C GLN A 77 -25.55 4.10 -8.87
N LEU A 78 -25.11 5.29 -9.34
CA LEU A 78 -23.91 5.38 -10.19
C LEU A 78 -22.66 4.91 -9.45
N LEU A 79 -22.40 5.41 -8.24
CA LEU A 79 -21.28 4.98 -7.40
C LEU A 79 -21.39 3.51 -7.03
N GLY A 80 -22.58 3.04 -6.68
CA GLY A 80 -22.80 1.65 -6.33
C GLY A 80 -22.64 0.70 -7.51
N SER A 81 -22.96 1.11 -8.74
CA SER A 81 -22.66 0.33 -9.94
C SER A 81 -21.15 0.11 -10.16
N ILE A 82 -20.34 1.14 -9.88
CA ILE A 82 -18.88 1.04 -9.95
C ILE A 82 -18.32 0.30 -8.73
N GLY A 83 -18.91 0.49 -7.54
CA GLY A 83 -18.56 -0.25 -6.33
C GLY A 83 -18.79 -1.75 -6.50
N LEU A 84 -19.92 -2.16 -7.09
CA LEU A 84 -20.21 -3.56 -7.37
C LEU A 84 -19.20 -4.15 -8.36
N TYR A 85 -18.86 -3.38 -9.39
CA TYR A 85 -17.80 -3.75 -10.33
C TYR A 85 -16.43 -3.93 -9.62
N LEU A 86 -16.08 -3.04 -8.69
CA LEU A 86 -14.88 -3.19 -7.86
C LEU A 86 -14.92 -4.49 -7.06
N LEU A 87 -15.99 -4.75 -6.31
CA LEU A 87 -16.10 -5.95 -5.47
C LEU A 87 -16.03 -7.25 -6.31
N ASP A 88 -16.59 -7.24 -7.51
CA ASP A 88 -16.47 -8.36 -8.46
C ASP A 88 -15.05 -8.54 -9.03
N ASN A 89 -14.17 -7.56 -8.86
CA ASN A 89 -12.76 -7.63 -9.26
C ASN A 89 -11.78 -7.70 -8.07
N LEU A 90 -12.27 -7.87 -6.84
CA LEU A 90 -11.42 -8.17 -5.69
C LEU A 90 -11.10 -9.67 -5.61
N PRO A 91 -9.87 -10.05 -5.22
CA PRO A 91 -9.53 -11.43 -4.92
C PRO A 91 -10.28 -11.89 -3.67
N ASN A 92 -10.78 -13.12 -3.69
CA ASN A 92 -11.37 -13.75 -2.51
C ASN A 92 -11.19 -15.28 -2.56
N LEU A 93 -11.43 -15.93 -1.42
CA LEU A 93 -11.24 -17.37 -1.24
C LEU A 93 -12.04 -18.22 -2.23
N GLU A 94 -13.26 -17.78 -2.56
CA GLU A 94 -14.15 -18.48 -3.50
C GLU A 94 -13.60 -18.43 -4.93
N LYS A 95 -13.26 -17.23 -5.44
CA LYS A 95 -12.70 -17.06 -6.79
C LYS A 95 -11.39 -17.83 -6.94
N TYR A 96 -10.55 -17.78 -5.91
CA TYR A 96 -9.31 -18.55 -5.88
C TYR A 96 -9.58 -20.06 -5.95
N PHE A 97 -10.52 -20.57 -5.13
CA PHE A 97 -10.92 -21.96 -5.15
C PHE A 97 -11.50 -22.39 -6.51
N MET A 98 -12.37 -21.58 -7.12
CA MET A 98 -12.96 -21.87 -8.42
C MET A 98 -11.90 -21.88 -9.54
N ALA A 99 -10.96 -20.92 -9.53
CA ALA A 99 -9.85 -20.89 -10.47
C ALA A 99 -8.99 -22.17 -10.35
N GLN A 100 -8.65 -22.57 -9.12
CA GLN A 100 -7.89 -23.78 -8.85
C GLN A 100 -8.62 -25.06 -9.29
N MET A 101 -9.92 -25.17 -9.00
CA MET A 101 -10.75 -26.33 -9.39
C MET A 101 -10.87 -26.49 -10.90
N ASN A 102 -10.91 -25.37 -11.64
CA ASN A 102 -11.02 -25.36 -13.09
C ASN A 102 -9.66 -25.44 -13.80
N GLY A 103 -8.54 -25.39 -13.06
CA GLY A 103 -7.20 -25.32 -13.64
C GLY A 103 -6.97 -24.04 -14.46
N THR A 104 -7.65 -22.96 -14.11
CA THR A 104 -7.56 -21.65 -14.78
C THR A 104 -6.89 -20.63 -13.87
N GLU A 105 -6.25 -19.61 -14.44
CA GLU A 105 -5.81 -18.45 -13.66
C GLU A 105 -7.02 -17.59 -13.26
N MET A 106 -6.93 -16.94 -12.11
CA MET A 106 -7.92 -15.97 -11.68
C MET A 106 -7.72 -14.68 -12.49
N HIS A 107 -8.71 -14.31 -13.31
CA HIS A 107 -8.68 -13.08 -14.09
C HIS A 107 -9.49 -12.00 -13.37
N LEU A 108 -8.81 -10.95 -12.90
CA LEU A 108 -9.40 -9.76 -12.30
C LEU A 108 -8.99 -8.53 -13.14
N ASP A 109 -9.85 -7.52 -13.22
CA ASP A 109 -9.43 -6.21 -13.73
C ASP A 109 -8.70 -5.44 -12.63
N GLU A 110 -7.38 -5.42 -12.72
CA GLU A 110 -6.46 -4.70 -11.82
C GLU A 110 -6.75 -3.19 -11.76
N ASN A 111 -7.46 -2.63 -12.74
CA ASN A 111 -7.80 -1.20 -12.78
C ASN A 111 -9.12 -0.87 -12.08
N ALA A 112 -9.88 -1.87 -11.61
CA ALA A 112 -11.20 -1.66 -11.02
C ALA A 112 -11.16 -0.69 -9.82
N GLU A 113 -10.11 -0.76 -9.01
CA GLU A 113 -9.92 0.13 -7.86
C GLU A 113 -9.74 1.59 -8.29
N VAL A 114 -8.89 1.87 -9.27
CA VAL A 114 -8.66 3.23 -9.77
C VAL A 114 -9.90 3.79 -10.48
N ILE A 115 -10.65 2.94 -11.20
CA ILE A 115 -11.93 3.33 -11.79
C ILE A 115 -12.93 3.75 -10.69
N ALA A 116 -12.97 3.02 -9.56
CA ALA A 116 -13.83 3.37 -8.44
C ALA A 116 -13.39 4.66 -7.73
N GLU A 117 -12.09 4.91 -7.61
CA GLU A 117 -11.57 6.20 -7.11
C GLU A 117 -11.97 7.37 -8.00
N TYR A 118 -11.89 7.22 -9.33
CA TYR A 118 -12.39 8.24 -10.26
C TYR A 118 -13.89 8.47 -10.06
N ALA A 119 -14.69 7.41 -10.02
CA ALA A 119 -16.13 7.51 -9.81
C ALA A 119 -16.45 8.25 -8.51
N MET A 120 -15.79 7.89 -7.40
CA MET A 120 -15.92 8.56 -6.10
C MET A 120 -15.59 10.06 -6.19
N ASN A 121 -14.50 10.41 -6.88
CA ASN A 121 -14.11 11.80 -7.06
C ASN A 121 -15.15 12.60 -7.84
N PHE A 122 -15.68 12.05 -8.94
CA PHE A 122 -16.75 12.68 -9.71
C PHE A 122 -18.05 12.78 -8.91
N GLY A 123 -18.49 11.68 -8.29
CA GLY A 123 -19.74 11.66 -7.50
C GLY A 123 -19.72 12.66 -6.35
N LEU A 124 -18.62 12.76 -5.62
CA LEU A 124 -18.49 13.69 -4.49
C LEU A 124 -18.20 15.13 -4.90
N SER A 125 -17.94 15.40 -6.18
CA SER A 125 -17.64 16.76 -6.66
C SER A 125 -18.89 17.61 -6.91
N MET A 126 -20.07 16.99 -6.91
CA MET A 126 -21.35 17.65 -7.19
C MET A 126 -22.41 17.23 -6.16
N PRO A 127 -23.47 18.04 -5.96
CA PRO A 127 -24.63 17.63 -5.18
C PRO A 127 -25.32 16.41 -5.82
N ASN A 128 -25.97 15.57 -5.00
CA ASN A 128 -26.79 14.46 -5.47
C ASN A 128 -28.21 14.93 -5.85
N ASP A 129 -28.30 15.84 -6.83
CA ASP A 129 -29.58 16.38 -7.31
C ASP A 129 -30.24 15.50 -8.40
N GLY A 130 -29.47 14.59 -9.00
CA GLY A 130 -29.95 13.64 -10.00
C GLY A 130 -30.83 12.58 -9.35
N ILE A 131 -32.03 12.36 -9.90
CA ILE A 131 -33.01 11.40 -9.34
C ILE A 131 -33.43 10.31 -10.33
N ASP A 132 -32.97 10.39 -11.58
CA ASP A 132 -33.24 9.34 -12.57
C ASP A 132 -32.45 8.07 -12.20
N ASN A 133 -33.04 6.90 -12.42
CA ASN A 133 -32.30 5.65 -12.30
C ASN A 133 -31.43 5.46 -13.56
N PRO A 134 -30.12 5.17 -13.42
CA PRO A 134 -29.27 4.88 -14.57
C PRO A 134 -29.69 3.58 -15.26
N THR A 135 -29.42 3.48 -16.56
CA THR A 135 -29.58 2.22 -17.32
C THR A 135 -28.24 1.49 -17.41
N ASP A 136 -28.29 0.21 -17.80
CA ASP A 136 -27.08 -0.60 -18.02
C ASP A 136 -26.15 0.03 -19.07
N GLU A 137 -26.70 0.68 -20.10
CA GLU A 137 -25.90 1.40 -21.09
C GLU A 137 -25.16 2.59 -20.47
N VAL A 138 -25.81 3.35 -19.59
CA VAL A 138 -25.20 4.49 -18.89
C VAL A 138 -24.09 4.00 -17.96
N VAL A 139 -24.35 2.97 -17.15
CA VAL A 139 -23.35 2.37 -16.25
C VAL A 139 -22.14 1.86 -17.03
N LYS A 140 -22.39 1.16 -18.14
CA LYS A 140 -21.32 0.65 -19.00
C LYS A 140 -20.50 1.78 -19.63
N ASP A 141 -21.16 2.83 -20.12
CA ASP A 141 -20.47 3.98 -20.72
C ASP A 141 -19.68 4.77 -19.67
N LEU A 142 -20.25 5.01 -18.48
CA LEU A 142 -19.54 5.61 -17.34
C LEU A 142 -18.24 4.86 -17.07
N ARG A 143 -18.30 3.54 -16.86
CA ARG A 143 -17.10 2.73 -16.60
C ARG A 143 -16.07 2.85 -17.73
N ASN A 144 -16.50 2.82 -18.99
CA ASN A 144 -15.61 2.93 -20.14
C ASN A 144 -14.92 4.31 -20.19
N ARG A 145 -15.65 5.39 -19.90
CA ARG A 145 -15.09 6.74 -19.87
C ARG A 145 -14.12 6.95 -18.70
N LEU A 146 -14.44 6.42 -17.52
CA LEU A 146 -13.51 6.45 -16.38
C LEU A 146 -12.21 5.68 -16.71
N ARG A 147 -12.32 4.50 -17.33
CA ARG A 147 -11.14 3.75 -17.81
C ARG A 147 -10.37 4.52 -18.87
N ALA A 148 -11.05 5.19 -19.80
CA ALA A 148 -10.40 6.02 -20.81
C ALA A 148 -9.62 7.18 -20.18
N LEU A 149 -10.21 7.92 -19.24
CA LEU A 149 -9.52 8.97 -18.48
C LEU A 149 -8.28 8.42 -17.78
N PHE A 150 -8.42 7.33 -17.03
CA PHE A 150 -7.32 6.66 -16.36
C PHE A 150 -6.16 6.33 -17.32
N MET A 151 -6.45 5.63 -18.42
CA MET A 151 -5.45 5.25 -19.41
C MET A 151 -4.82 6.47 -20.07
N THR A 152 -5.59 7.52 -20.35
CA THR A 152 -5.06 8.75 -20.95
C THR A 152 -4.08 9.43 -20.01
N TYR A 153 -4.42 9.62 -18.73
CA TYR A 153 -3.53 10.30 -17.78
C TYR A 153 -2.26 9.51 -17.45
N ILE A 154 -2.29 8.17 -17.45
CA ILE A 154 -1.07 7.35 -17.29
C ILE A 154 -0.03 7.64 -18.38
N TYR A 155 -0.47 7.86 -19.62
CA TYR A 155 0.42 7.98 -20.77
C TYR A 155 0.55 9.42 -21.29
N GLN A 156 -0.21 10.38 -20.75
CA GLN A 156 -0.20 11.76 -21.21
C GLN A 156 1.19 12.40 -21.15
N ASP A 157 1.96 12.06 -20.12
CA ASP A 157 3.32 12.58 -19.91
C ASP A 157 4.41 11.61 -20.41
N MET A 158 4.04 10.55 -21.12
CA MET A 158 4.99 9.58 -21.67
C MET A 158 6.01 10.30 -22.57
N PRO A 159 7.32 10.14 -22.32
CA PRO A 159 8.34 10.85 -23.08
C PRO A 159 8.35 10.39 -24.55
N LEU A 160 8.30 11.35 -25.48
CA LEU A 160 8.34 11.08 -26.93
C LEU A 160 9.77 10.91 -27.48
N VAL A 161 10.76 11.28 -26.67
CA VAL A 161 12.20 11.20 -26.94
C VAL A 161 12.90 10.66 -25.70
N ASP A 162 14.12 10.16 -25.84
CA ASP A 162 14.91 9.67 -24.71
C ASP A 162 15.47 10.84 -23.88
N ASP A 163 14.60 11.49 -23.11
CA ASP A 163 14.92 12.56 -22.17
C ASP A 163 14.84 12.00 -20.72
N PRO A 164 15.94 12.04 -19.95
CA PRO A 164 15.96 11.52 -18.59
C PRO A 164 14.96 12.20 -17.65
N MET A 165 14.79 13.52 -17.75
CA MET A 165 13.91 14.28 -16.86
C MET A 165 12.44 13.98 -17.15
N GLN A 166 12.04 14.01 -18.43
CA GLN A 166 10.67 13.64 -18.84
C GLN A 166 10.34 12.19 -18.49
N SER A 167 11.31 11.28 -18.60
CA SER A 167 11.14 9.90 -18.15
C SER A 167 10.84 9.81 -16.65
N ILE A 168 11.55 10.59 -15.84
CA ILE A 168 11.33 10.62 -14.39
C ILE A 168 9.97 11.24 -14.05
N ASP A 169 9.63 12.35 -14.70
CA ASP A 169 8.34 13.01 -14.49
C ASP A 169 7.18 12.06 -14.82
N TRP A 170 7.28 11.33 -15.94
CA TRP A 170 6.32 10.30 -16.31
C TRP A 170 6.24 9.16 -15.29
N MET A 171 7.37 8.65 -14.80
CA MET A 171 7.38 7.59 -13.78
C MET A 171 6.72 8.03 -12.47
N ILE A 172 6.98 9.27 -12.01
CA ILE A 172 6.34 9.82 -10.80
C ILE A 172 4.82 9.89 -10.97
N HIS A 173 4.33 10.38 -12.10
CA HIS A 173 2.90 10.45 -12.37
C HIS A 173 2.27 9.07 -12.52
N MET A 174 2.92 8.17 -13.27
CA MET A 174 2.44 6.80 -13.48
C MET A 174 2.31 6.07 -12.14
N ASP A 175 3.32 6.14 -11.28
CA ASP A 175 3.27 5.56 -9.94
C ASP A 175 2.14 6.15 -9.10
N THR A 176 1.98 7.47 -9.13
CA THR A 176 0.91 8.15 -8.39
C THR A 176 -0.48 7.67 -8.83
N ILE A 177 -0.64 7.38 -10.12
CA ILE A 177 -1.92 6.98 -10.71
C ILE A 177 -2.17 5.48 -10.58
N ALA A 178 -1.16 4.63 -10.75
CA ALA A 178 -1.32 3.19 -10.90
C ALA A 178 -0.91 2.37 -9.67
N VAL A 179 0.05 2.82 -8.87
CA VAL A 179 0.57 2.04 -7.74
C VAL A 179 -0.33 2.21 -6.53
N ARG A 180 -0.70 1.09 -5.89
CA ARG A 180 -1.59 1.05 -4.72
C ARG A 180 -0.98 0.17 -3.63
N GLY A 181 -0.98 0.70 -2.39
CA GLY A 181 -0.45 0.01 -1.21
C GLY A 181 0.99 0.40 -0.89
N ASP A 182 1.35 0.18 0.38
CA ASP A 182 2.70 0.46 0.90
C ASP A 182 3.48 -0.84 1.19
N GLY A 183 2.94 -2.02 0.91
CA GLY A 183 3.60 -3.29 1.18
C GLY A 183 2.62 -4.38 1.60
N TYR A 184 3.13 -5.57 1.94
CA TYR A 184 2.27 -6.69 2.34
C TYR A 184 1.50 -6.39 3.62
N GLN A 185 0.22 -6.77 3.61
CA GLN A 185 -0.79 -6.38 4.59
C GLN A 185 -0.39 -6.65 6.05
N ASN A 186 0.24 -7.80 6.33
CA ASN A 186 0.71 -8.14 7.67
C ASN A 186 1.79 -7.17 8.19
N HIS A 187 2.71 -6.74 7.32
CA HIS A 187 3.74 -5.75 7.67
C HIS A 187 3.14 -4.36 7.84
N VAL A 188 2.24 -3.96 6.94
CA VAL A 188 1.48 -2.70 7.03
C VAL A 188 0.73 -2.61 8.36
N TYR A 189 0.05 -3.67 8.78
CA TYR A 189 -0.70 -3.70 10.04
C TYR A 189 0.19 -3.71 11.26
N GLU A 190 1.31 -4.44 11.22
CA GLU A 190 2.30 -4.41 12.29
C GLU A 190 2.83 -2.99 12.50
N VAL A 191 3.28 -2.35 11.42
CA VAL A 191 3.86 -1.01 11.47
C VAL A 191 2.83 0.03 11.89
N PHE A 192 1.60 -0.06 11.38
CA PHE A 192 0.51 0.84 11.77
C PHE A 192 0.21 0.74 13.28
N LYS A 193 0.05 -0.48 13.80
CA LYS A 193 -0.27 -0.70 15.22
C LYS A 193 0.83 -0.18 16.12
N GLU A 194 2.09 -0.50 15.81
CA GLU A 194 3.23 -0.06 16.61
C GLU A 194 3.41 1.47 16.58
N MET A 195 3.15 2.11 15.44
CA MET A 195 3.29 3.55 15.27
C MET A 195 2.14 4.35 15.92
N PHE A 196 0.88 3.94 15.74
CA PHE A 196 -0.26 4.77 16.14
C PHE A 196 -0.90 4.39 17.47
N PHE A 197 -0.80 3.13 17.93
CA PHE A 197 -1.41 2.74 19.22
C PHE A 197 -0.87 3.52 20.43
N PRO A 198 0.40 3.96 20.47
CA PRO A 198 0.88 4.86 21.53
C PRO A 198 0.08 6.17 21.65
N HIS A 199 -0.62 6.59 20.59
CA HIS A 199 -1.45 7.80 20.57
C HIS A 199 -2.92 7.55 20.98
N THR A 200 -3.28 6.36 21.44
CA THR A 200 -4.66 5.99 21.81
C THR A 200 -5.30 6.96 22.79
N THR A 201 -4.57 7.45 23.80
CA THR A 201 -5.12 8.39 24.79
C THR A 201 -5.54 9.71 24.14
N PHE A 202 -4.76 10.22 23.18
CA PHE A 202 -5.10 11.43 22.44
C PHE A 202 -6.38 11.21 21.63
N TYR A 203 -6.48 10.08 20.91
CA TYR A 203 -7.67 9.75 20.12
C TYR A 203 -8.94 9.66 20.97
N GLN A 204 -8.86 9.00 22.12
CA GLN A 204 -10.00 8.87 23.04
C GLN A 204 -10.47 10.23 23.56
N GLN A 205 -9.53 11.14 23.86
CA GLN A 205 -9.85 12.48 24.34
C GLN A 205 -10.40 13.38 23.24
N GLN A 206 -9.84 13.32 22.03
CA GLN A 206 -10.17 14.22 20.94
C GLN A 206 -11.40 13.78 20.15
N PHE A 207 -11.58 12.47 19.93
CA PHE A 207 -12.62 11.92 19.04
C PHE A 207 -13.60 10.99 19.74
N GLY A 208 -13.32 10.55 20.98
CA GLY A 208 -14.18 9.63 21.73
C GLY A 208 -14.02 8.15 21.34
N TYR A 209 -13.00 7.82 20.55
CA TYR A 209 -12.64 6.44 20.16
C TYR A 209 -11.12 6.23 20.19
N SER A 210 -10.66 5.00 20.34
CA SER A 210 -9.22 4.67 20.25
C SER A 210 -8.76 4.42 18.81
N VAL A 211 -7.45 4.45 18.58
CA VAL A 211 -6.84 4.01 17.30
C VAL A 211 -7.15 2.54 17.02
N ASP A 212 -7.19 1.71 18.07
CA ASP A 212 -7.59 0.30 17.97
C ASP A 212 -9.03 0.14 17.48
N GLN A 213 -9.97 0.92 18.02
CA GLN A 213 -11.37 0.92 17.55
C GLN A 213 -11.50 1.41 16.09
N LEU A 214 -10.69 2.40 15.69
CA LEU A 214 -10.62 2.85 14.30
C LEU A 214 -10.10 1.74 13.37
N PHE A 215 -9.02 1.06 13.78
CA PHE A 215 -8.43 -0.05 13.02
C PHE A 215 -9.43 -1.22 12.87
N GLU A 216 -10.02 -1.66 13.97
CA GLU A 216 -11.00 -2.76 13.97
C GLU A 216 -12.25 -2.43 13.16
N PHE A 217 -12.69 -1.17 13.15
CA PHE A 217 -13.80 -0.72 12.30
C PHE A 217 -13.46 -0.90 10.82
N PHE A 218 -12.26 -0.51 10.39
CA PHE A 218 -11.83 -0.73 9.00
C PHE A 218 -11.75 -2.20 8.66
N MET A 219 -11.15 -3.03 9.52
CA MET A 219 -11.05 -4.48 9.26
C MET A 219 -12.41 -5.18 9.12
N ASP A 220 -13.48 -4.59 9.66
CA ASP A 220 -14.83 -5.13 9.62
C ASP A 220 -15.64 -4.63 8.39
N LEU A 221 -15.11 -3.72 7.56
CA LEU A 221 -15.86 -3.12 6.45
C LEU A 221 -16.33 -4.11 5.40
N GLU A 222 -15.51 -5.12 5.08
CA GLU A 222 -15.92 -6.20 4.17
C GLU A 222 -17.16 -6.92 4.68
N ASN A 223 -17.24 -7.18 5.99
CA ASN A 223 -18.40 -7.79 6.64
C ASN A 223 -19.63 -6.88 6.65
N ARG A 224 -19.52 -5.61 6.25
CA ARG A 224 -20.64 -4.66 6.21
C ARG A 224 -21.19 -4.43 4.83
N VAL A 225 -20.37 -4.62 3.81
CA VAL A 225 -20.74 -4.38 2.40
C VAL A 225 -20.84 -5.69 1.64
N ILE A 226 -19.75 -6.47 1.59
CA ILE A 226 -19.69 -7.72 0.80
C ILE A 226 -20.71 -8.74 1.31
N CYS A 227 -21.01 -8.73 2.61
CA CYS A 227 -21.98 -9.64 3.22
C CYS A 227 -23.40 -9.53 2.64
N LYS A 228 -23.73 -8.48 1.88
CA LYS A 228 -25.08 -8.26 1.33
C LYS A 228 -25.23 -8.77 -0.11
N ILE A 229 -24.14 -9.20 -0.73
CA ILE A 229 -24.10 -9.56 -2.14
C ILE A 229 -23.93 -11.07 -2.26
N ALA A 230 -24.79 -11.72 -3.04
CA ALA A 230 -24.60 -13.12 -3.39
C ALA A 230 -25.33 -13.51 -4.69
N SER A 231 -24.83 -14.53 -5.35
CA SER A 231 -25.49 -15.24 -6.45
C SER A 231 -25.26 -16.74 -6.32
N GLN A 232 -25.82 -17.52 -7.25
CA GLN A 232 -25.53 -18.96 -7.33
C GLN A 232 -24.05 -19.24 -7.66
N GLU A 233 -23.36 -18.28 -8.27
CA GLU A 233 -21.96 -18.37 -8.70
C GLU A 233 -21.01 -17.60 -7.77
N ASN A 234 -21.55 -16.88 -6.77
CA ASN A 234 -20.80 -16.06 -5.82
C ASN A 234 -21.46 -16.11 -4.44
N ILE A 235 -21.05 -17.08 -3.62
CA ILE A 235 -21.58 -17.31 -2.27
C ILE A 235 -20.71 -16.69 -1.17
N TYR A 236 -19.60 -16.05 -1.52
CA TYR A 236 -18.66 -15.45 -0.55
C TYR A 236 -19.37 -14.48 0.41
N GLY A 237 -20.28 -13.64 -0.09
CA GLY A 237 -21.06 -12.74 0.76
C GLY A 237 -21.96 -13.47 1.76
N ILE A 238 -22.49 -14.65 1.44
CA ILE A 238 -23.25 -15.49 2.40
C ILE A 238 -22.34 -15.92 3.56
N THR A 239 -21.10 -16.31 3.23
CA THR A 239 -20.09 -16.67 4.26
C THR A 239 -19.81 -15.48 5.17
N LYS A 240 -19.64 -14.27 4.61
CA LYS A 240 -19.44 -13.04 5.37
C LYS A 240 -20.65 -12.62 6.20
N MET A 241 -21.87 -12.84 5.71
CA MET A 241 -23.09 -12.61 6.49
C MET A 241 -23.17 -13.56 7.69
N HIS A 242 -22.86 -14.84 7.47
CA HIS A 242 -22.83 -15.83 8.55
C HIS A 242 -21.76 -15.49 9.60
N GLU A 243 -20.56 -15.08 9.19
CA GLU A 243 -19.50 -14.59 10.09
C GLU A 243 -19.97 -13.38 10.92
N ARG A 244 -20.63 -12.40 10.28
CA ARG A 244 -21.18 -11.21 10.95
C ARG A 244 -22.25 -11.58 11.97
N TRP A 245 -23.20 -12.44 11.59
CA TRP A 245 -24.24 -12.93 12.51
C TRP A 245 -23.63 -13.69 13.69
N LYS A 246 -22.73 -14.66 13.43
CA LYS A 246 -22.06 -15.44 14.47
C LYS A 246 -21.32 -14.55 15.47
N LYS A 247 -20.53 -13.59 14.99
CA LYS A 247 -19.79 -12.64 15.83
C LYS A 247 -20.73 -11.79 16.70
N TRP A 248 -21.84 -11.33 16.14
CA TRP A 248 -22.86 -10.56 16.88
C TRP A 248 -23.55 -11.43 17.93
N ASP A 249 -23.93 -12.64 17.56
CA ASP A 249 -24.68 -13.57 18.40
C ASP A 249 -23.84 -14.05 19.59
N GLU A 250 -22.57 -14.43 19.35
CA GLU A 250 -21.62 -14.80 20.41
C GLU A 250 -21.34 -13.66 21.39
N LYS A 251 -21.25 -12.44 20.88
CA LYS A 251 -21.08 -11.24 21.70
C LYS A 251 -22.32 -10.94 22.56
N THR A 252 -23.50 -11.25 22.06
CA THR A 252 -24.78 -10.90 22.69
C THR A 252 -25.25 -11.95 23.69
N PHE A 253 -25.15 -13.22 23.34
CA PHE A 253 -25.71 -14.34 24.11
C PHE A 253 -24.65 -15.30 24.68
N GLY A 254 -23.38 -15.18 24.26
CA GLY A 254 -22.33 -16.15 24.57
C GLY A 254 -22.17 -17.23 23.49
N PRO A 255 -21.26 -18.20 23.68
CA PRO A 255 -20.92 -19.19 22.67
C PRO A 255 -22.15 -19.94 22.12
N ILE A 256 -22.20 -20.14 20.81
CA ILE A 256 -23.34 -20.81 20.12
C ILE A 256 -23.48 -22.28 20.55
N ASP A 257 -22.36 -22.94 20.84
CA ASP A 257 -22.32 -24.37 21.17
C ASP A 257 -22.65 -24.69 22.64
N ASP A 258 -23.07 -23.69 23.44
CA ASP A 258 -23.43 -23.87 24.85
C ASP A 258 -24.96 -23.99 25.00
N GLU A 259 -25.46 -25.15 25.42
CA GLU A 259 -26.90 -25.39 25.61
C GLU A 259 -27.54 -24.38 26.58
N ALA A 260 -26.80 -23.88 27.57
CA ALA A 260 -27.30 -22.90 28.52
C ALA A 260 -27.50 -21.50 27.93
N THR A 261 -26.83 -21.17 26.82
CA THR A 261 -26.98 -19.87 26.13
C THR A 261 -28.13 -19.91 25.11
N LEU A 262 -28.44 -21.08 24.55
CA LEU A 262 -29.57 -21.29 23.63
C LEU A 262 -30.93 -21.02 24.30
N GLU A 263 -31.09 -21.36 25.58
CA GLU A 263 -32.32 -21.11 26.34
C GLU A 263 -32.61 -19.61 26.55
N ASN A 264 -31.61 -18.74 26.44
CA ASN A 264 -31.74 -17.29 26.64
C ASN A 264 -32.08 -16.52 25.34
N ARG A 265 -32.23 -17.23 24.21
CA ARG A 265 -32.52 -16.61 22.91
C ARG A 265 -34.01 -16.48 22.68
N ASP A 266 -34.44 -15.30 22.24
CA ASP A 266 -35.82 -15.05 21.84
C ASP A 266 -35.99 -15.31 20.33
N PHE A 267 -36.72 -16.37 19.99
CA PHE A 267 -37.06 -16.75 18.61
C PHE A 267 -38.46 -16.28 18.18
N SER A 268 -39.15 -15.48 18.98
CA SER A 268 -40.50 -14.98 18.66
C SER A 268 -40.54 -14.15 17.37
N LYS A 269 -39.40 -13.61 16.95
CA LYS A 269 -39.21 -12.82 15.72
C LYS A 269 -38.45 -13.59 14.63
N GLY A 270 -38.40 -14.92 14.71
CA GLY A 270 -37.63 -15.77 13.80
C GLY A 270 -36.22 -16.06 14.29
N LEU A 271 -35.52 -16.95 13.57
CA LEU A 271 -34.18 -17.44 13.93
C LEU A 271 -33.15 -16.31 14.04
N PHE A 272 -33.27 -15.30 13.19
CA PHE A 272 -32.34 -14.16 13.11
C PHE A 272 -32.99 -12.83 13.51
N GLY A 273 -34.21 -12.85 14.05
CA GLY A 273 -35.01 -11.64 14.31
C GLY A 273 -34.28 -10.59 15.15
N ALA A 274 -33.69 -11.01 16.28
CA ALA A 274 -32.92 -10.09 17.14
C ALA A 274 -31.68 -9.51 16.43
N PHE A 275 -31.05 -10.29 15.55
CA PHE A 275 -29.92 -9.81 14.74
C PHE A 275 -30.38 -8.74 13.74
N PHE A 276 -31.51 -8.94 13.07
CA PHE A 276 -32.07 -7.97 12.13
C PHE A 276 -32.47 -6.65 12.80
N GLU A 277 -33.04 -6.69 13.99
CA GLU A 277 -33.35 -5.47 14.75
C GLU A 277 -32.09 -4.67 15.12
N ALA A 278 -31.00 -5.37 15.43
CA ALA A 278 -29.71 -4.75 15.71
C ALA A 278 -28.93 -4.33 14.45
N ASN A 279 -29.30 -4.84 13.28
CA ASN A 279 -28.60 -4.61 12.00
C ASN A 279 -29.60 -4.22 10.89
N PRO A 280 -30.17 -3.00 10.93
CA PRO A 280 -31.18 -2.56 9.97
C PRO A 280 -30.68 -2.47 8.51
N ASP A 281 -29.36 -2.51 8.30
CA ASP A 281 -28.76 -2.56 6.98
C ASP A 281 -28.83 -3.93 6.31
N VAL A 282 -29.26 -4.96 7.03
CA VAL A 282 -29.38 -6.32 6.51
C VAL A 282 -30.82 -6.54 6.02
N ALA A 283 -30.98 -6.85 4.74
CA ALA A 283 -32.28 -7.19 4.19
C ALA A 283 -32.69 -8.61 4.61
N HIS A 284 -33.97 -8.81 4.91
CA HIS A 284 -34.49 -10.08 5.43
C HIS A 284 -35.98 -10.29 5.13
N THR A 285 -36.45 -11.52 5.28
CA THR A 285 -37.88 -11.86 5.20
C THR A 285 -38.64 -11.35 6.43
N GLU A 286 -39.93 -11.04 6.26
CA GLU A 286 -40.77 -10.50 7.35
C GLU A 286 -40.86 -11.42 8.57
N ASP A 287 -40.74 -12.74 8.37
CA ASP A 287 -40.76 -13.74 9.43
C ASP A 287 -39.43 -13.87 10.20
N GLY A 288 -38.39 -13.13 9.79
CA GLY A 288 -37.06 -13.15 10.41
C GLY A 288 -36.31 -14.47 10.25
N MET A 289 -36.68 -15.30 9.29
CA MET A 289 -36.08 -16.62 9.07
C MET A 289 -34.95 -16.62 8.05
N HIS A 290 -34.91 -15.66 7.10
CA HIS A 290 -33.96 -15.69 6.00
C HIS A 290 -33.35 -14.32 5.72
N PHE A 291 -32.04 -14.32 5.42
CA PHE A 291 -31.34 -13.19 4.82
C PHE A 291 -31.78 -13.01 3.35
N LEU A 292 -32.03 -11.78 2.93
CA LEU A 292 -32.22 -11.41 1.53
C LEU A 292 -30.92 -10.81 1.00
N MET A 293 -30.40 -11.40 -0.07
CA MET A 293 -29.12 -11.03 -0.67
C MET A 293 -29.35 -10.41 -2.04
N TYR A 294 -28.49 -9.45 -2.40
CA TYR A 294 -28.55 -8.75 -3.67
C TYR A 294 -27.63 -9.39 -4.71
N GLN A 295 -28.01 -9.34 -5.98
CA GLN A 295 -27.17 -9.85 -7.06
C GLN A 295 -25.93 -8.95 -7.25
N PRO A 296 -24.78 -9.48 -7.69
CA PRO A 296 -23.57 -8.69 -7.95
C PRO A 296 -23.73 -7.54 -8.96
N ASN A 297 -24.80 -7.54 -9.76
CA ASN A 297 -25.12 -6.48 -10.72
C ASN A 297 -26.31 -5.59 -10.28
N ASP A 298 -26.82 -5.75 -9.07
CA ASP A 298 -28.02 -5.06 -8.57
C ASP A 298 -27.70 -3.66 -8.03
N TYR A 299 -27.21 -2.78 -8.91
CA TYR A 299 -26.92 -1.40 -8.54
C TYR A 299 -28.18 -0.59 -8.21
N GLY A 300 -29.38 -1.07 -8.56
CA GLY A 300 -30.64 -0.44 -8.16
C GLY A 300 -30.86 -0.45 -6.64
N ASN A 301 -30.27 -1.43 -5.94
CA ASN A 301 -30.32 -1.53 -4.47
C ASN A 301 -29.04 -1.01 -3.78
N SER A 302 -28.29 -0.13 -4.44
CA SER A 302 -27.04 0.45 -3.90
C SER A 302 -27.25 1.13 -2.54
N ASP A 303 -28.43 1.71 -2.29
CA ASP A 303 -28.76 2.37 -1.03
C ASP A 303 -28.85 1.42 0.18
N LYS A 304 -28.91 0.11 -0.08
CA LYS A 304 -28.91 -0.99 0.90
C LYS A 304 -27.58 -1.71 0.92
N ILE A 305 -27.05 -2.05 -0.24
CA ILE A 305 -25.79 -2.79 -0.40
C ILE A 305 -24.64 -2.03 0.26
N PHE A 306 -24.48 -0.75 -0.05
CA PHE A 306 -23.34 0.04 0.41
C PHE A 306 -23.59 0.77 1.73
N TRP A 307 -24.79 0.65 2.31
CA TRP A 307 -25.14 1.30 3.57
C TRP A 307 -24.35 0.70 4.73
N VAL A 308 -23.52 1.50 5.38
CA VAL A 308 -22.79 1.13 6.59
C VAL A 308 -23.59 1.63 7.80
N TYR A 309 -24.32 0.74 8.46
CA TYR A 309 -25.03 1.07 9.69
C TYR A 309 -24.07 1.08 10.89
N PRO A 310 -23.96 2.19 11.65
CA PRO A 310 -23.15 2.22 12.85
C PRO A 310 -23.82 1.42 13.97
N GLN A 311 -23.07 0.51 14.59
CA GLN A 311 -23.56 -0.41 15.63
C GLN A 311 -23.59 0.23 17.03
N ASN A 312 -22.96 1.39 17.20
CA ASN A 312 -22.83 2.09 18.47
C ASN A 312 -22.30 3.52 18.25
N GLU A 313 -22.30 4.33 19.30
CA GLU A 313 -21.83 5.73 19.25
C GLU A 313 -20.36 5.89 18.82
N VAL A 314 -19.50 4.91 19.10
CA VAL A 314 -18.08 4.95 18.71
C VAL A 314 -17.97 4.90 17.19
N GLU A 315 -18.70 3.99 16.55
CA GLU A 315 -18.74 3.87 15.10
C GLU A 315 -19.39 5.09 14.44
N THR A 316 -20.45 5.65 15.03
CA THR A 316 -21.02 6.92 14.58
C THR A 316 -19.97 8.03 14.55
N ARG A 317 -19.17 8.17 15.62
CA ARG A 317 -18.09 9.18 15.68
C ARG A 317 -16.99 8.92 14.66
N ILE A 318 -16.66 7.65 14.40
CA ILE A 318 -15.68 7.28 13.36
C ILE A 318 -16.21 7.71 11.99
N LEU A 319 -17.44 7.34 11.64
CA LEU A 319 -18.07 7.70 10.38
C LEU A 319 -18.19 9.22 10.22
N ASP A 320 -18.69 9.94 11.23
CA ASP A 320 -18.77 11.41 11.21
C ASP A 320 -17.39 12.07 11.03
N SER A 321 -16.32 11.46 11.56
CA SER A 321 -14.97 12.00 11.40
C SER A 321 -14.40 11.81 9.99
N LEU A 322 -14.92 10.84 9.24
CA LEU A 322 -14.34 10.30 8.00
C LEU A 322 -15.29 10.32 6.80
N SER A 323 -16.48 10.89 6.94
CA SER A 323 -17.44 11.04 5.84
C SER A 323 -17.30 12.38 5.12
N MET A 324 -17.58 12.34 3.82
CA MET A 324 -17.85 13.47 2.94
C MET A 324 -19.33 13.50 2.59
N GLU A 325 -19.87 14.69 2.37
CA GLU A 325 -21.19 14.87 1.75
C GLU A 325 -21.02 15.10 0.23
N PHE A 326 -22.08 14.85 -0.54
CA PHE A 326 -22.08 15.14 -1.97
C PHE A 326 -21.87 16.65 -2.22
N GLY A 327 -20.81 16.98 -2.96
CA GLY A 327 -20.37 18.35 -3.23
C GLY A 327 -19.12 18.78 -2.44
N ASP A 328 -18.73 18.04 -1.39
CA ASP A 328 -17.54 18.35 -0.58
C ASP A 328 -16.24 18.30 -1.40
N ASN A 329 -16.20 17.53 -2.49
CA ASN A 329 -15.03 17.39 -3.36
C ASN A 329 -15.09 18.28 -4.62
N SER A 330 -15.84 19.38 -4.60
CA SER A 330 -16.03 20.26 -5.77
C SER A 330 -14.71 20.79 -6.39
N ALA A 331 -13.63 20.85 -5.60
CA ALA A 331 -12.29 21.19 -6.08
C ALA A 331 -11.78 20.25 -7.20
N PHE A 332 -12.26 19.00 -7.25
CA PHE A 332 -11.89 18.02 -8.29
C PHE A 332 -12.27 18.49 -9.71
N LEU A 333 -13.40 19.19 -9.83
CA LEU A 333 -13.91 19.74 -11.09
C LEU A 333 -13.73 21.26 -11.23
N ALA A 334 -13.00 21.89 -10.31
CA ALA A 334 -12.67 23.29 -10.42
C ALA A 334 -11.84 23.56 -11.69
N GLU A 335 -12.16 24.63 -12.40
CA GLU A 335 -11.45 25.04 -13.62
C GLU A 335 -9.95 25.23 -13.34
N SER A 336 -9.15 24.31 -13.87
CA SER A 336 -7.69 24.24 -13.72
C SER A 336 -7.11 23.28 -14.77
N GLU A 337 -5.79 23.22 -14.89
CA GLU A 337 -5.11 22.24 -15.77
C GLU A 337 -5.36 20.77 -15.37
N PHE A 338 -5.78 20.53 -14.12
CA PHE A 338 -6.05 19.21 -13.57
C PHE A 338 -7.55 18.93 -13.36
N LYS A 339 -8.45 19.71 -13.98
CA LYS A 339 -9.90 19.48 -13.90
C LYS A 339 -10.22 18.04 -14.30
N GLY A 340 -10.87 17.29 -13.41
CA GLY A 340 -11.26 15.89 -13.65
C GLY A 340 -10.10 14.89 -13.72
N SER A 341 -8.87 15.31 -13.42
CA SER A 341 -7.71 14.41 -13.33
C SER A 341 -7.70 13.70 -11.98
N ILE A 342 -7.41 12.39 -11.95
CA ILE A 342 -7.28 11.63 -10.68
C ILE A 342 -6.25 12.25 -9.73
N MET A 343 -5.28 12.99 -10.26
CA MET A 343 -4.27 13.73 -9.50
C MET A 343 -4.83 14.95 -8.73
N ASN A 344 -6.09 15.33 -8.93
CA ASN A 344 -6.75 16.39 -8.18
C ASN A 344 -7.65 15.85 -7.03
N GLY A 345 -7.81 14.52 -6.93
CA GLY A 345 -8.85 13.84 -6.15
C GLY A 345 -8.46 13.36 -4.74
N HIS A 346 -7.75 14.18 -3.96
CA HIS A 346 -7.13 13.72 -2.70
C HIS A 346 -8.07 13.51 -1.52
N SER A 347 -9.24 14.17 -1.50
CA SER A 347 -10.12 14.19 -0.33
C SER A 347 -10.63 12.80 0.05
N ILE A 348 -10.90 11.95 -0.94
CA ILE A 348 -11.46 10.60 -0.73
C ILE A 348 -10.51 9.66 0.00
N PHE A 349 -9.19 9.93 -0.04
CA PHE A 349 -8.19 9.13 0.66
C PHE A 349 -8.14 9.47 2.15
N GLU A 350 -8.53 10.68 2.54
CA GLU A 350 -8.62 11.13 3.94
C GLU A 350 -10.00 10.85 4.55
N LYS A 351 -11.05 10.89 3.72
CA LYS A 351 -12.45 10.71 4.10
C LYS A 351 -13.17 9.76 3.12
N PRO A 352 -13.01 8.44 3.29
CA PRO A 352 -13.46 7.46 2.30
C PRO A 352 -14.95 7.12 2.34
N PHE A 353 -15.70 7.64 3.32
CA PHE A 353 -17.14 7.37 3.45
C PHE A 353 -17.97 8.50 2.88
N VAL A 354 -19.20 8.20 2.48
CA VAL A 354 -20.18 9.20 2.03
C VAL A 354 -21.31 9.30 3.03
N LYS A 355 -21.67 10.50 3.45
CA LYS A 355 -22.87 10.77 4.24
C LYS A 355 -23.92 11.40 3.34
N ASP A 356 -25.11 10.82 3.33
CA ASP A 356 -26.27 11.38 2.64
C ASP A 356 -27.51 11.21 3.52
N GLY A 357 -28.02 12.34 4.00
CA GLY A 357 -28.99 12.38 5.09
C GLY A 357 -28.50 11.66 6.35
N ASP A 358 -29.29 10.69 6.81
CA ASP A 358 -29.00 9.89 8.01
C ASP A 358 -28.19 8.60 7.72
N LYS A 359 -27.81 8.36 6.47
CA LYS A 359 -27.09 7.15 6.05
C LYS A 359 -25.62 7.44 5.75
N TYR A 360 -24.79 6.43 6.03
CA TYR A 360 -23.37 6.41 5.66
C TYR A 360 -23.14 5.31 4.62
N TYR A 361 -22.33 5.58 3.61
CA TYR A 361 -22.03 4.66 2.53
C TYR A 361 -20.54 4.41 2.40
N CYS A 362 -20.17 3.19 2.02
CA CYS A 362 -18.80 2.82 1.68
C CYS A 362 -18.77 2.08 0.34
N PHE A 363 -18.61 2.82 -0.76
CA PHE A 363 -18.55 2.25 -2.11
C PHE A 363 -17.21 1.58 -2.42
N THR A 364 -16.16 1.90 -1.65
CA THR A 364 -14.77 1.49 -1.88
C THR A 364 -14.11 1.01 -0.58
N PRO A 365 -14.42 -0.21 -0.09
CA PRO A 365 -13.92 -0.69 1.19
C PRO A 365 -12.38 -0.85 1.23
N MET A 366 -11.70 -0.90 0.09
CA MET A 366 -10.23 -0.96 0.03
C MET A 366 -9.54 0.35 0.40
N ILE A 367 -10.16 1.51 0.13
CA ILE A 367 -9.55 2.83 0.38
C ILE A 367 -9.23 3.03 1.88
N PRO A 368 -10.15 2.77 2.83
CA PRO A 368 -9.83 2.81 4.26
C PRO A 368 -8.64 1.92 4.67
N HIS A 369 -8.54 0.70 4.13
CA HIS A 369 -7.45 -0.22 4.45
C HIS A 369 -6.11 0.27 3.92
N ARG A 370 -6.08 0.81 2.70
CA ARG A 370 -4.87 1.28 2.05
C ARG A 370 -4.35 2.58 2.65
N ASN A 371 -5.24 3.44 3.13
CA ASN A 371 -4.90 4.78 3.61
C ASN A 371 -4.86 4.86 5.15
N LEU A 372 -4.60 3.73 5.83
CA LEU A 372 -4.51 3.66 7.30
C LEU A 372 -3.60 4.74 7.89
N PHE A 373 -2.36 4.82 7.40
CA PHE A 373 -1.37 5.81 7.86
C PHE A 373 -1.85 7.23 7.62
N LEU A 374 -2.30 7.54 6.39
CA LEU A 374 -2.81 8.84 6.01
C LEU A 374 -4.00 9.28 6.88
N ILE A 375 -5.00 8.43 7.04
CA ILE A 375 -6.22 8.76 7.80
C ILE A 375 -5.87 9.01 9.26
N ALA A 376 -5.08 8.14 9.90
CA ALA A 376 -4.68 8.31 11.29
C ALA A 376 -3.81 9.57 11.46
N GLU A 377 -2.86 9.82 10.57
CA GLU A 377 -2.06 11.03 10.63
C GLU A 377 -2.92 12.29 10.49
N LYS A 378 -3.84 12.32 9.51
CA LYS A 378 -4.71 13.48 9.24
C LYS A 378 -5.69 13.77 10.37
N LEU A 379 -6.23 12.74 11.01
CA LEU A 379 -6.99 12.92 12.25
C LEU A 379 -6.12 13.58 13.32
N MET A 380 -4.89 13.11 13.52
CA MET A 380 -3.97 13.68 14.51
C MET A 380 -3.59 15.13 14.20
N MET A 381 -3.39 15.48 12.93
CA MET A 381 -3.07 16.84 12.48
C MET A 381 -4.17 17.86 12.78
N ARG A 382 -5.41 17.44 13.07
CA ARG A 382 -6.48 18.35 13.52
C ARG A 382 -6.12 19.04 14.85
N ASP A 383 -5.23 18.44 15.65
CA ASP A 383 -4.54 19.09 16.75
C ASP A 383 -3.06 19.29 16.38
N GLY A 384 -2.77 20.44 15.77
CA GLY A 384 -1.41 20.78 15.31
C GLY A 384 -0.38 20.82 16.46
N ALA A 385 -0.79 21.19 17.68
CA ALA A 385 0.11 21.29 18.82
C ALA A 385 0.49 19.89 19.33
N TYR A 386 -0.46 18.97 19.43
CA TYR A 386 -0.18 17.58 19.76
C TYR A 386 0.69 16.92 18.69
N TYR A 387 0.33 17.08 17.41
CA TYR A 387 1.03 16.50 16.27
C TYR A 387 2.50 16.91 16.23
N GLN A 388 2.79 18.22 16.29
CA GLN A 388 4.17 18.74 16.26
C GLN A 388 5.02 18.26 17.45
N LYS A 389 4.41 18.11 18.62
CA LYS A 389 5.11 17.74 19.85
C LYS A 389 5.36 16.25 20.01
N ASN A 390 4.46 15.40 19.48
CA ASN A 390 4.45 13.98 19.81
C ASN A 390 4.67 13.06 18.61
N PHE A 391 4.40 13.52 17.39
CA PHE A 391 4.43 12.66 16.20
C PHE A 391 5.46 13.12 15.16
N GLN A 392 5.57 14.43 14.95
CA GLN A 392 6.48 15.01 13.97
C GLN A 392 7.91 15.16 14.54
N GLN A 393 8.91 14.81 13.72
CA GLN A 393 10.34 14.88 14.06
C GLN A 393 10.71 14.01 15.26
N ASN A 394 12.00 13.88 15.57
CA ASN A 394 12.50 13.16 16.75
C ASN A 394 12.26 13.95 18.06
N THR A 395 11.04 14.44 18.28
CA THR A 395 10.64 15.29 19.42
C THR A 395 10.16 14.48 20.63
N SER A 396 9.83 13.20 20.41
CA SER A 396 9.25 12.31 21.42
C SER A 396 9.59 10.83 21.13
N PRO A 397 9.68 9.96 22.16
CA PRO A 397 9.86 8.51 21.97
C PRO A 397 8.72 7.80 21.24
N ILE A 398 7.58 8.48 21.05
CA ILE A 398 6.44 7.98 20.27
C ILE A 398 6.30 8.69 18.91
N SER A 399 7.32 9.46 18.51
CA SER A 399 7.34 10.11 17.20
C SER A 399 7.59 9.10 16.09
N ARG A 400 7.14 9.43 14.87
CA ARG A 400 7.34 8.61 13.68
C ARG A 400 8.82 8.37 13.40
N ASP A 401 9.64 9.41 13.41
CA ASP A 401 11.07 9.31 13.09
C ASP A 401 11.79 8.36 14.04
N PHE A 402 11.57 8.53 15.34
CA PHE A 402 12.12 7.65 16.37
C PHE A 402 11.63 6.21 16.21
N TYR A 403 10.34 6.02 15.94
CA TYR A 403 9.77 4.69 15.75
C TYR A 403 10.37 4.00 14.51
N ILE A 404 10.45 4.67 13.37
CA ILE A 404 10.94 4.10 12.11
C ILE A 404 12.42 3.70 12.24
N GLU A 405 13.28 4.54 12.83
CA GLU A 405 14.69 4.19 13.08
C GLU A 405 14.81 2.93 13.95
N ASN A 406 14.08 2.89 15.07
CA ASN A 406 14.07 1.71 15.95
C ASN A 406 13.50 0.48 15.25
N LYS A 407 12.51 0.66 14.37
CA LYS A 407 11.93 -0.43 13.59
C LYS A 407 12.93 -1.00 12.62
N VAL A 408 13.64 -0.16 11.85
CA VAL A 408 14.71 -0.59 10.95
C VAL A 408 15.77 -1.38 11.70
N LYS A 409 16.25 -0.86 12.84
CA LYS A 409 17.20 -1.58 13.69
C LYS A 409 16.66 -2.94 14.13
N SER A 410 15.44 -2.99 14.65
CA SER A 410 14.82 -4.23 15.10
C SER A 410 14.62 -5.25 13.98
N VAL A 411 14.38 -4.79 12.74
CA VAL A 411 14.27 -5.66 11.56
C VAL A 411 15.65 -6.22 11.22
N MET A 412 16.70 -5.40 11.16
CA MET A 412 18.08 -5.84 10.92
C MET A 412 18.54 -6.88 11.97
N GLU A 413 18.30 -6.61 13.25
CA GLU A 413 18.61 -7.52 14.35
C GLU A 413 17.87 -8.87 14.25
N SER A 414 16.73 -8.92 13.56
CA SER A 414 15.91 -10.14 13.51
C SER A 414 16.47 -11.24 12.61
N PHE A 415 17.25 -10.89 11.58
CA PHE A 415 17.88 -11.86 10.66
C PHE A 415 19.42 -11.82 10.68
N LEU A 416 20.03 -10.85 11.39
CA LEU A 416 21.48 -10.70 11.54
C LEU A 416 21.91 -10.82 13.00
N SER A 417 21.74 -12.01 13.58
CA SER A 417 21.95 -12.27 15.02
C SER A 417 23.39 -12.07 15.50
N ASP A 418 24.36 -12.18 14.60
CA ASP A 418 25.79 -12.06 14.91
C ASP A 418 26.32 -10.63 14.73
N VAL A 419 25.47 -9.70 14.27
CA VAL A 419 25.81 -8.29 14.07
C VAL A 419 25.39 -7.49 15.29
N THR A 420 26.29 -6.64 15.80
CA THR A 420 25.95 -5.69 16.86
C THR A 420 25.53 -4.35 16.27
N PHE A 421 24.32 -3.88 16.58
CA PHE A 421 23.77 -2.62 16.08
C PHE A 421 23.74 -1.50 17.13
N TYR A 422 24.33 -0.36 16.77
CA TYR A 422 24.39 0.86 17.57
C TYR A 422 23.53 1.95 16.91
N SER A 423 22.71 2.65 17.69
CA SER A 423 21.87 3.76 17.21
C SER A 423 22.51 5.10 17.51
N SER A 424 22.21 6.13 16.71
CA SER A 424 22.63 7.51 16.92
C SER A 424 24.12 7.65 17.22
N VAL A 425 24.96 7.05 16.38
CA VAL A 425 26.40 7.08 16.60
C VAL A 425 27.01 8.34 15.99
N HIS A 426 27.99 8.92 16.67
CA HIS A 426 28.56 10.20 16.29
C HIS A 426 30.05 10.07 15.95
N TYR A 427 30.52 10.84 14.98
CA TYR A 427 31.93 10.85 14.60
C TYR A 427 32.38 12.27 14.29
N LYS A 428 33.69 12.51 14.38
CA LYS A 428 34.26 13.85 14.18
C LYS A 428 34.91 13.96 12.81
N ILE A 429 34.53 14.99 12.07
CA ILE A 429 35.17 15.34 10.79
C ILE A 429 35.54 16.82 10.77
N VAL A 430 36.53 17.16 9.94
CA VAL A 430 36.83 18.55 9.59
C VAL A 430 36.42 18.75 8.14
N GLU A 431 35.43 19.59 7.91
CA GLU A 431 34.90 19.93 6.59
C GLU A 431 34.89 21.45 6.45
N ASP A 432 35.51 21.99 5.40
CA ASP A 432 35.70 23.42 5.19
C ASP A 432 36.35 24.15 6.39
N GLU A 433 37.38 23.54 6.97
CA GLU A 433 38.07 24.02 8.20
C GLU A 433 37.20 24.11 9.46
N VAL A 434 35.97 23.57 9.42
CA VAL A 434 35.04 23.53 10.55
C VAL A 434 34.96 22.10 11.10
N GLU A 435 35.19 21.94 12.41
CA GLU A 435 34.92 20.68 13.11
C GLU A 435 33.41 20.46 13.16
N LYS A 436 32.96 19.35 12.56
CA LYS A 436 31.57 18.89 12.61
C LYS A 436 31.53 17.59 13.39
N ASN A 437 30.39 17.34 14.04
CA ASN A 437 30.11 16.07 14.71
C ASN A 437 28.85 15.43 14.12
N PRO A 438 28.91 14.91 12.87
CA PRO A 438 27.77 14.24 12.27
C PRO A 438 27.28 13.05 13.09
N GLU A 439 25.99 12.77 12.93
CA GLU A 439 25.32 11.56 13.38
C GLU A 439 25.17 10.59 12.21
N LEU A 440 25.26 9.30 12.52
CA LEU A 440 24.85 8.16 11.68
C LEU A 440 23.73 7.45 12.44
N ASP A 441 22.58 7.27 11.79
CA ASP A 441 21.37 6.72 12.42
C ASP A 441 21.62 5.33 13.01
N ILE A 442 22.15 4.39 12.21
CA ILE A 442 22.47 3.03 12.68
C ILE A 442 23.82 2.54 12.14
N LEU A 443 24.65 2.02 13.04
CA LEU A 443 25.92 1.35 12.74
C LEU A 443 25.83 -0.13 13.12
N GLY A 444 26.01 -1.02 12.15
CA GLY A 444 26.13 -2.46 12.37
C GLY A 444 27.57 -2.93 12.26
N VAL A 445 28.06 -3.74 13.20
CA VAL A 445 29.42 -4.30 13.18
C VAL A 445 29.39 -5.79 13.49
N SER A 446 30.01 -6.59 12.63
CA SER A 446 30.22 -8.04 12.83
C SER A 446 31.66 -8.43 12.54
N ASP A 447 31.97 -9.73 12.63
CA ASP A 447 33.26 -10.27 12.17
C ASP A 447 33.44 -10.21 10.66
N LYS A 448 32.34 -10.14 9.90
CA LYS A 448 32.35 -10.22 8.44
C LYS A 448 32.30 -8.85 7.76
N ALA A 449 31.52 -7.91 8.30
CA ALA A 449 31.25 -6.64 7.61
C ALA A 449 30.94 -5.48 8.58
N VAL A 450 30.88 -4.28 8.00
CA VAL A 450 30.39 -3.05 8.63
C VAL A 450 29.19 -2.53 7.83
N TYR A 451 28.10 -2.20 8.51
CA TYR A 451 26.88 -1.69 7.92
C TYR A 451 26.68 -0.23 8.33
N ILE A 452 26.62 0.66 7.34
CA ILE A 452 26.34 2.08 7.51
C ILE A 452 24.92 2.31 7.03
N ILE A 453 24.01 2.59 7.97
CA ILE A 453 22.58 2.62 7.70
C ILE A 453 22.03 4.00 8.06
N GLU A 454 21.45 4.66 7.07
CA GLU A 454 20.74 5.93 7.21
C GLU A 454 19.25 5.69 6.99
N VAL A 455 18.41 6.30 7.81
CA VAL A 455 16.97 6.09 7.83
C VAL A 455 16.24 7.40 7.53
N LYS A 456 15.20 7.33 6.69
CA LYS A 456 14.35 8.49 6.37
C LYS A 456 12.89 8.13 6.52
N ALA A 457 12.27 8.70 7.56
CA ALA A 457 10.89 8.43 7.94
C ALA A 457 9.85 9.34 7.24
N HIS A 458 10.30 10.24 6.36
CA HIS A 458 9.42 11.16 5.65
C HIS A 458 8.53 10.42 4.65
N GLU A 459 7.24 10.72 4.71
CA GLU A 459 6.26 10.27 3.73
C GLU A 459 6.04 11.34 2.66
N LEU A 460 5.72 10.91 1.43
CA LEU A 460 5.31 11.82 0.38
C LEU A 460 3.84 12.19 0.56
N SER A 461 3.56 13.47 0.81
CA SER A 461 2.16 13.91 0.78
C SER A 461 1.61 13.76 -0.64
N TYR A 462 0.30 13.54 -0.78
CA TYR A 462 -0.34 13.50 -2.09
C TYR A 462 -0.02 14.76 -2.93
N LYS A 463 0.00 15.93 -2.29
CA LYS A 463 0.39 17.20 -2.92
C LYS A 463 1.82 17.17 -3.46
N ASP A 464 2.75 16.51 -2.76
CA ASP A 464 4.12 16.36 -3.24
C ASP A 464 4.16 15.48 -4.49
N ARG A 465 3.38 14.38 -4.53
CA ARG A 465 3.34 13.45 -5.67
C ARG A 465 2.82 14.07 -6.96
N VAL A 466 1.74 14.85 -6.86
CA VAL A 466 1.10 15.52 -7.99
C VAL A 466 1.96 16.65 -8.54
N ARG A 467 2.76 17.29 -7.68
CA ARG A 467 3.66 18.37 -8.09
C ARG A 467 5.04 17.78 -8.32
N LEU A 468 5.35 17.45 -9.56
CA LEU A 468 6.66 16.90 -9.99
C LEU A 468 7.86 17.50 -9.26
N ASP A 469 7.94 18.83 -9.13
CA ASP A 469 9.05 19.50 -8.41
C ASP A 469 9.08 19.17 -6.91
N GLY A 470 7.90 19.07 -6.27
CA GLY A 470 7.76 18.61 -4.89
C GLY A 470 8.20 17.17 -4.72
N ALA A 471 7.75 16.26 -5.60
CA ALA A 471 8.17 14.86 -5.60
C ALA A 471 9.69 14.72 -5.77
N LYS A 472 10.28 15.43 -6.75
CA LYS A 472 11.74 15.43 -7.01
C LYS A 472 12.53 16.02 -5.84
N TYR A 473 12.05 17.11 -5.25
CA TYR A 473 12.68 17.70 -4.06
C TYR A 473 12.67 16.72 -2.87
N LYS A 474 11.52 16.09 -2.61
CA LYS A 474 11.38 15.09 -1.54
C LYS A 474 12.22 13.85 -1.79
N PHE A 475 12.28 13.37 -3.03
CA PHE A 475 13.18 12.29 -3.42
C PHE A 475 14.63 12.63 -3.07
N LYS A 476 15.12 13.83 -3.43
CA LYS A 476 16.47 14.26 -3.04
C LYS A 476 16.65 14.34 -1.53
N ALA A 477 15.69 14.96 -0.82
CA ALA A 477 15.75 15.16 0.62
C ALA A 477 15.69 13.85 1.42
N SER A 478 15.10 12.80 0.85
CA SER A 478 15.06 11.46 1.43
C SER A 478 16.22 10.60 0.91
N VAL A 479 16.17 10.17 -0.34
CA VAL A 479 17.06 9.16 -0.91
C VAL A 479 18.48 9.70 -1.11
N ALA A 480 18.63 10.79 -1.87
CA ALA A 480 19.95 11.29 -2.23
C ALA A 480 20.72 11.77 -0.98
N GLU A 481 20.03 12.43 -0.05
CA GLU A 481 20.62 12.87 1.21
C GLU A 481 21.02 11.70 2.11
N ALA A 482 20.22 10.63 2.21
CA ALA A 482 20.63 9.41 2.92
C ALA A 482 21.88 8.77 2.30
N CYS A 483 21.94 8.65 0.96
CA CYS A 483 23.12 8.15 0.26
C CYS A 483 24.36 9.03 0.49
N LYS A 484 24.18 10.35 0.53
CA LYS A 484 25.24 11.31 0.84
C LYS A 484 25.76 11.14 2.27
N GLN A 485 24.86 10.94 3.24
CA GLN A 485 25.22 10.71 4.64
C GLN A 485 25.96 9.38 4.83
N CYS A 486 25.50 8.31 4.19
CA CYS A 486 26.23 7.03 4.11
C CYS A 486 27.64 7.22 3.53
N CYS A 487 27.76 7.91 2.39
CA CYS A 487 29.03 8.21 1.76
C CYS A 487 29.98 8.98 2.68
N ARG A 488 29.48 9.99 3.39
CA ARG A 488 30.28 10.79 4.34
C ARG A 488 30.82 9.93 5.48
N SER A 489 30.01 9.03 6.03
CA SER A 489 30.42 8.09 7.07
C SER A 489 31.50 7.11 6.58
N VAL A 490 31.39 6.64 5.34
CA VAL A 490 32.42 5.79 4.71
C VAL A 490 33.70 6.56 4.42
N ASP A 491 33.61 7.80 3.93
CA ASP A 491 34.77 8.67 3.71
C ASP A 491 35.53 8.91 5.02
N PHE A 492 34.80 9.13 6.13
CA PHE A 492 35.39 9.21 7.46
C PHE A 492 36.14 7.93 7.84
N ILE A 493 35.53 6.75 7.64
CA ILE A 493 36.17 5.46 7.96
C ILE A 493 37.47 5.27 7.18
N ASN A 494 37.45 5.57 5.88
CA ASN A 494 38.58 5.34 4.98
C ASN A 494 39.72 6.32 5.24
N ASN A 495 39.40 7.59 5.48
CA ASN A 495 40.39 8.67 5.63
C ASN A 495 40.94 8.79 7.07
N SER A 496 40.29 8.16 8.06
CA SER A 496 40.76 8.17 9.44
C SER A 496 41.84 7.12 9.71
N THR A 497 42.80 7.49 10.54
CA THR A 497 43.76 6.54 11.13
C THR A 497 43.07 5.61 12.13
N GLU A 498 42.18 6.18 12.96
CA GLU A 498 41.38 5.48 13.95
C GLU A 498 39.91 5.88 13.77
N PRO A 499 39.14 5.16 12.94
CA PRO A 499 37.74 5.48 12.70
C PRO A 499 36.89 5.08 13.90
N ILE A 500 36.76 6.01 14.85
CA ILE A 500 36.02 5.82 16.10
C ILE A 500 34.66 6.50 16.01
N PHE A 501 33.62 5.74 16.31
CA PHE A 501 32.26 6.24 16.48
C PHE A 501 31.91 6.26 17.97
N GLY A 502 31.50 7.42 18.48
CA GLY A 502 30.92 7.57 19.81
C GLY A 502 29.51 7.01 19.85
N THR A 503 29.21 6.23 20.89
CA THR A 503 27.90 5.63 21.13
C THR A 503 27.43 5.97 22.53
N GLN A 504 26.15 5.74 22.85
CA GLN A 504 25.65 5.90 24.22
C GLN A 504 26.38 5.00 25.24
N GLN A 505 27.02 3.93 24.78
CA GLN A 505 27.68 2.91 25.60
C GLN A 505 29.20 3.05 25.62
N GLY A 506 29.76 4.05 24.93
CA GLY A 506 31.20 4.26 24.83
C GLY A 506 31.62 4.64 23.42
N ALA A 507 32.54 3.88 22.84
CA ALA A 507 33.04 4.11 21.50
C ALA A 507 33.32 2.79 20.79
N VAL A 508 33.11 2.78 19.48
CA VAL A 508 33.34 1.62 18.61
C VAL A 508 34.42 1.98 17.60
N LEU A 509 35.54 1.26 17.63
CA LEU A 509 36.61 1.36 16.64
C LEU A 509 36.29 0.46 15.45
N ILE A 510 36.26 1.04 14.25
CA ILE A 510 35.94 0.29 13.03
C ILE A 510 37.18 -0.34 12.42
N ASN A 511 37.08 -1.64 12.09
CA ASN A 511 38.09 -2.30 11.28
C ASN A 511 37.83 -2.04 9.79
N LYS A 512 38.57 -1.10 9.21
CA LYS A 512 38.45 -0.72 7.79
C LYS A 512 38.94 -1.78 6.79
N THR A 513 39.49 -2.91 7.23
CA THR A 513 39.81 -4.04 6.32
C THR A 513 38.58 -4.88 5.98
N LYS A 514 37.48 -4.72 6.71
CA LYS A 514 36.22 -5.43 6.45
C LYS A 514 35.45 -4.71 5.34
N PRO A 515 34.67 -5.43 4.52
CA PRO A 515 33.74 -4.81 3.58
C PRO A 515 32.75 -3.91 4.31
N ILE A 516 32.47 -2.76 3.70
CA ILE A 516 31.53 -1.76 4.22
C ILE A 516 30.35 -1.67 3.26
N TYR A 517 29.14 -1.87 3.79
CA TYR A 517 27.90 -1.79 3.04
C TYR A 517 27.12 -0.55 3.46
N LYS A 518 26.71 0.26 2.48
CA LYS A 518 25.88 1.45 2.67
C LYS A 518 24.43 1.06 2.42
N ILE A 519 23.56 1.38 3.36
CA ILE A 519 22.12 1.09 3.28
C ILE A 519 21.36 2.38 3.58
N ALA A 520 20.47 2.78 2.68
CA ALA A 520 19.54 3.87 2.90
C ALA A 520 18.13 3.29 2.98
N VAL A 521 17.53 3.34 4.18
CA VAL A 521 16.18 2.82 4.41
C VAL A 521 15.18 3.98 4.41
N THR A 522 14.14 3.86 3.61
CA THR A 522 13.09 4.86 3.48
C THR A 522 11.76 4.30 3.98
N PHE A 523 10.94 5.11 4.65
CA PHE A 523 9.57 4.69 4.97
C PHE A 523 8.70 4.63 3.71
N GLN A 524 8.96 5.53 2.76
CA GLN A 524 8.28 5.62 1.47
C GLN A 524 8.89 4.66 0.43
N HIS A 525 8.05 4.03 -0.40
CA HIS A 525 8.50 3.31 -1.60
C HIS A 525 8.89 4.24 -2.75
N TYR A 526 10.03 3.94 -3.39
CA TYR A 526 10.58 4.63 -4.57
C TYR A 526 11.05 3.65 -5.66
N SER A 527 10.56 2.40 -5.63
CA SER A 527 11.12 1.26 -6.39
C SER A 527 11.23 1.53 -7.90
N SER A 528 10.19 2.09 -8.52
CA SER A 528 10.15 2.41 -9.96
C SER A 528 11.29 3.33 -10.43
N LEU A 529 11.69 4.29 -9.58
CA LEU A 529 12.74 5.26 -9.87
C LEU A 529 14.13 4.65 -9.63
N LEU A 530 14.29 3.89 -8.54
CA LEU A 530 15.57 3.30 -8.14
C LEU A 530 16.09 2.30 -9.17
N GLY A 531 15.19 1.67 -9.92
CA GLY A 531 15.50 0.83 -11.07
C GLY A 531 16.09 1.55 -12.28
N GLN A 532 16.07 2.89 -12.29
CA GLN A 532 16.48 3.75 -13.41
C GLN A 532 17.63 4.70 -13.01
N MET A 533 18.63 4.18 -12.29
CA MET A 533 19.74 4.96 -11.73
C MET A 533 20.45 5.85 -12.75
N ASP A 534 20.64 5.37 -13.99
CA ASP A 534 21.24 6.16 -15.07
C ASP A 534 20.46 7.43 -15.39
N LYS A 535 19.13 7.32 -15.44
CA LYS A 535 18.26 8.48 -15.67
C LYS A 535 18.30 9.42 -14.47
N LEU A 536 18.31 8.89 -13.25
CA LEU A 536 18.41 9.69 -12.03
C LEU A 536 19.72 10.48 -11.96
N VAL A 537 20.85 9.87 -12.32
CA VAL A 537 22.15 10.55 -12.39
C VAL A 537 22.16 11.60 -13.50
N ALA A 538 21.70 11.25 -14.70
CA ALA A 538 21.62 12.19 -15.82
C ALA A 538 20.71 13.40 -15.53
N ALA A 539 19.63 13.20 -14.78
CA ALA A 539 18.72 14.24 -14.33
C ALA A 539 19.19 15.01 -13.08
N SER A 540 20.40 14.72 -12.57
CA SER A 540 20.96 15.33 -11.35
C SER A 540 20.06 15.13 -10.11
N LEU A 541 19.34 14.02 -10.05
CA LEU A 541 18.59 13.57 -8.87
C LEU A 541 19.43 12.66 -7.96
N MET A 542 20.41 11.97 -8.54
CA MET A 542 21.39 11.13 -7.86
C MET A 542 22.81 11.45 -8.34
N GLU A 543 23.82 11.01 -7.59
CA GLU A 543 25.23 11.10 -7.98
C GLU A 543 25.79 9.71 -8.29
N GLU A 544 26.77 9.64 -9.18
CA GLU A 544 27.43 8.39 -9.58
C GLU A 544 28.02 7.62 -8.39
N ARG A 545 28.54 8.35 -7.40
CA ARG A 545 29.09 7.79 -6.16
C ARG A 545 28.06 7.15 -5.22
N PHE A 546 26.76 7.28 -5.50
CA PHE A 546 25.68 6.71 -4.70
C PHE A 546 25.28 5.29 -5.17
N ARG A 547 25.75 4.83 -6.33
CA ARG A 547 25.35 3.55 -6.94
C ARG A 547 25.58 2.31 -6.07
N ASP A 548 26.59 2.33 -5.23
CA ASP A 548 26.91 1.22 -4.30
C ASP A 548 26.14 1.32 -2.97
N THR A 549 25.18 2.24 -2.85
CA THR A 549 24.26 2.29 -1.70
C THR A 549 23.02 1.46 -2.02
N TRP A 550 22.70 0.51 -1.16
CA TRP A 550 21.44 -0.21 -1.23
C TRP A 550 20.32 0.68 -0.68
N VAL A 551 19.42 1.12 -1.56
CA VAL A 551 18.26 1.92 -1.17
C VAL A 551 17.05 1.01 -1.16
N VAL A 552 16.37 0.93 -0.02
CA VAL A 552 15.25 0.01 0.19
C VAL A 552 14.16 0.67 1.04
N SER A 553 12.90 0.29 0.84
CA SER A 553 11.81 0.71 1.74
C SER A 553 11.85 -0.09 3.04
N LEU A 554 11.20 0.40 4.10
CA LEU A 554 11.04 -0.36 5.34
C LEU A 554 10.27 -1.66 5.08
N PHE A 555 9.23 -1.63 4.25
CA PHE A 555 8.38 -2.80 4.00
C PHE A 555 9.11 -3.86 3.17
N ASP A 556 9.90 -3.47 2.17
CA ASP A 556 10.74 -4.41 1.41
C ASP A 556 11.86 -4.97 2.29
N LEU A 557 12.45 -4.16 3.19
CA LEU A 557 13.41 -4.65 4.17
C LEU A 557 12.77 -5.67 5.12
N MET A 558 11.50 -5.48 5.52
CA MET A 558 10.76 -6.46 6.29
C MET A 558 10.57 -7.76 5.51
N VAL A 559 10.36 -7.71 4.20
CA VAL A 559 10.31 -8.90 3.34
C VAL A 559 11.67 -9.58 3.24
N VAL A 560 12.76 -8.83 3.00
CA VAL A 560 14.12 -9.37 3.00
C VAL A 560 14.40 -10.12 4.31
N ALA A 561 14.04 -9.54 5.46
CA ALA A 561 14.22 -10.16 6.77
C ALA A 561 13.40 -11.45 6.97
N ASP A 562 12.29 -11.62 6.25
CA ASP A 562 11.46 -12.83 6.32
C ASP A 562 12.08 -14.01 5.53
N PHE A 563 12.89 -13.74 4.51
CA PHE A 563 13.44 -14.77 3.60
C PHE A 563 14.95 -15.02 3.75
N VAL A 564 15.73 -14.02 4.16
CA VAL A 564 17.17 -14.16 4.31
C VAL A 564 17.48 -14.90 5.61
N GLU A 565 18.23 -15.99 5.52
CA GLU A 565 18.43 -16.93 6.64
C GLU A 565 19.74 -16.68 7.40
N SER A 566 20.68 -15.91 6.83
CA SER A 566 21.99 -15.67 7.44
C SER A 566 22.68 -14.39 6.94
N GLU A 567 23.69 -13.93 7.68
CA GLU A 567 24.55 -12.82 7.24
C GLU A 567 25.27 -13.13 5.91
N ASP A 568 25.73 -14.38 5.67
CA ASP A 568 26.44 -14.72 4.42
C ASP A 568 25.53 -14.60 3.19
N GLU A 569 24.27 -15.03 3.33
CA GLU A 569 23.27 -14.87 2.28
C GLU A 569 22.97 -13.39 2.03
N PHE A 570 22.85 -12.59 3.10
CA PHE A 570 22.65 -11.15 2.98
C PHE A 570 23.81 -10.45 2.28
N LEU A 571 25.06 -10.80 2.63
CA LEU A 571 26.25 -10.27 1.99
C LEU A 571 26.28 -10.62 0.49
N SER A 572 25.94 -11.87 0.14
CA SER A 572 25.82 -12.30 -1.26
C SER A 572 24.79 -11.47 -2.04
N TYR A 573 23.64 -11.20 -1.42
CA TYR A 573 22.61 -10.34 -2.02
C TYR A 573 23.11 -8.91 -2.23
N LEU A 574 23.76 -8.30 -1.23
CA LEU A 574 24.30 -6.94 -1.32
C LEU A 574 25.42 -6.83 -2.37
N ASP A 575 26.28 -7.85 -2.48
CA ASP A 575 27.34 -7.90 -3.50
C ASP A 575 26.74 -7.98 -4.90
N MET A 576 25.75 -8.87 -5.12
CA MET A 576 24.99 -8.93 -6.38
C MET A 576 24.35 -7.56 -6.69
N ARG A 577 23.66 -6.97 -5.71
CA ARG A 577 22.96 -5.70 -5.85
C ARG A 577 23.91 -4.57 -6.22
N LYS A 578 25.10 -4.53 -5.61
CA LYS A 578 26.18 -3.60 -5.94
C LYS A 578 26.61 -3.74 -7.40
N ILE A 579 26.84 -4.97 -7.87
CA ILE A 579 27.23 -5.22 -9.26
C ILE A 579 26.14 -4.73 -10.22
N ILE A 580 24.86 -5.04 -9.96
CA ILE A 580 23.72 -4.59 -10.78
C ILE A 580 23.73 -3.06 -10.95
N ASN A 581 23.87 -2.29 -9.87
CA ASN A 581 23.88 -0.83 -9.96
C ASN A 581 25.11 -0.29 -10.70
N THR A 582 26.28 -0.87 -10.45
CA THR A 582 27.53 -0.43 -11.12
C THR A 582 27.60 -0.86 -12.58
N ASN A 583 26.81 -1.86 -12.99
CA ASN A 583 26.70 -2.31 -14.37
C ASN A 583 25.80 -1.43 -15.23
N HIS A 584 25.17 -0.40 -14.66
CA HIS A 584 24.15 0.39 -15.37
C HIS A 584 22.96 -0.49 -15.82
N SER A 585 22.63 -1.52 -15.02
CA SER A 585 21.46 -2.36 -15.25
C SER A 585 20.17 -1.64 -14.84
N THR A 586 19.06 -2.07 -15.42
CA THR A 586 17.71 -1.59 -15.09
C THR A 586 16.88 -2.70 -14.47
N PHE A 587 16.01 -2.34 -13.53
CA PHE A 587 15.02 -3.22 -12.92
C PHE A 587 13.75 -2.42 -12.58
N HIS A 588 12.66 -3.08 -12.19
CA HIS A 588 11.40 -2.41 -11.86
C HIS A 588 11.14 -2.33 -10.34
N ASP A 589 11.41 -3.42 -9.63
CA ASP A 589 11.20 -3.51 -8.19
C ASP A 589 12.38 -4.22 -7.47
N GLU A 590 12.61 -3.90 -6.20
CA GLU A 590 13.59 -4.59 -5.37
C GLU A 590 13.15 -6.02 -5.03
N LEU A 591 11.83 -6.26 -4.92
CA LEU A 591 11.30 -7.60 -4.69
C LEU A 591 11.46 -8.53 -5.89
N ASP A 592 11.50 -7.99 -7.12
CA ASP A 592 11.89 -8.75 -8.32
C ASP A 592 13.33 -9.26 -8.21
N LEU A 593 14.25 -8.40 -7.76
CA LEU A 593 15.65 -8.78 -7.55
C LEU A 593 15.78 -9.83 -6.45
N LEU A 594 15.04 -9.67 -5.35
CA LEU A 594 15.04 -10.63 -4.25
C LEU A 594 14.48 -11.98 -4.69
N GLY A 595 13.36 -12.01 -5.40
CA GLY A 595 12.74 -13.24 -5.89
C GLY A 595 13.66 -14.02 -6.84
N GLN A 596 14.28 -13.33 -7.81
CA GLN A 596 15.25 -13.97 -8.70
C GLN A 596 16.55 -14.38 -8.00
N PHE A 597 16.99 -13.64 -6.96
CA PHE A 597 18.12 -14.04 -6.13
C PHE A 597 17.82 -15.37 -5.42
N LEU A 598 16.66 -15.47 -4.78
CA LEU A 598 16.26 -16.64 -3.99
C LEU A 598 15.97 -17.87 -4.85
N ASN A 599 15.33 -17.69 -6.01
CA ASN A 599 14.74 -18.81 -6.76
C ASN A 599 15.43 -19.08 -8.10
N GLU A 600 16.22 -18.14 -8.62
CA GLU A 600 16.78 -18.24 -9.97
C GLU A 600 18.31 -18.13 -10.06
N ASN A 601 19.03 -18.13 -8.92
CA ASN A 601 20.48 -17.94 -8.85
C ASN A 601 20.94 -16.67 -9.59
N LEU A 602 20.21 -15.55 -9.42
CA LEU A 602 20.55 -14.29 -10.08
C LEU A 602 22.00 -13.85 -9.81
N ALA A 603 22.52 -14.10 -8.60
CA ALA A 603 23.90 -13.79 -8.23
C ALA A 603 24.93 -14.39 -9.21
N ASP A 604 24.71 -15.62 -9.69
CA ASP A 604 25.61 -16.29 -10.64
C ASP A 604 25.45 -15.78 -12.09
N LYS A 605 24.30 -15.18 -12.40
CA LYS A 605 23.95 -14.68 -13.73
C LYS A 605 24.44 -13.25 -13.97
N VAL A 606 24.60 -12.46 -12.91
CA VAL A 606 25.08 -11.07 -13.00
C VAL A 606 26.58 -11.06 -13.27
N ILE A 607 26.98 -10.51 -14.42
CA ILE A 607 28.38 -10.43 -14.86
C ILE A 607 28.84 -8.98 -14.76
N ALA A 608 29.96 -8.70 -14.09
CA ALA A 608 30.52 -7.36 -13.98
C ALA A 608 30.73 -6.69 -15.35
N ASN A 609 30.41 -5.39 -15.43
CA ASN A 609 30.46 -4.55 -16.63
C ASN A 609 29.54 -5.00 -17.79
N LYS A 610 28.49 -5.76 -17.49
CA LYS A 610 27.46 -6.15 -18.47
C LYS A 610 26.08 -5.65 -18.01
N PRO A 611 25.53 -4.60 -18.63
CA PRO A 611 24.18 -4.13 -18.32
C PRO A 611 23.15 -5.23 -18.59
N MET A 612 22.13 -5.29 -17.74
CA MET A 612 21.01 -6.20 -17.83
C MET A 612 19.70 -5.45 -17.60
N MET A 613 18.62 -5.98 -18.18
CA MET A 613 17.25 -5.57 -17.85
C MET A 613 16.62 -6.72 -17.09
N ILE A 614 16.20 -6.45 -15.85
CA ILE A 614 15.64 -7.45 -14.94
C ILE A 614 14.17 -7.08 -14.72
N ILE A 615 13.26 -7.99 -15.07
CA ILE A 615 11.82 -7.75 -15.02
C ILE A 615 11.14 -8.96 -14.37
N GLY A 616 10.27 -8.71 -13.40
CA GLY A 616 9.50 -9.73 -12.71
C GLY A 616 10.34 -10.59 -11.77
N GLY A 617 9.70 -11.58 -11.15
CA GLY A 617 10.34 -12.52 -10.22
C GLY A 617 9.79 -12.48 -8.80
N SER A 618 8.94 -11.50 -8.47
CA SER A 618 8.28 -11.43 -7.16
C SER A 618 7.21 -12.50 -6.93
N SER A 619 6.77 -13.24 -7.96
CA SER A 619 5.59 -14.11 -7.87
C SER A 619 5.63 -15.13 -6.72
N ASP A 620 6.79 -15.73 -6.46
CA ASP A 620 6.95 -16.67 -5.34
C ASP A 620 6.85 -15.98 -3.96
N ILE A 621 7.29 -14.72 -3.89
CA ILE A 621 7.13 -13.88 -2.69
C ILE A 621 5.65 -13.50 -2.54
N ASP A 622 4.99 -13.11 -3.63
CA ASP A 622 3.56 -12.76 -3.63
C ASP A 622 2.70 -13.95 -3.20
N GLU A 623 2.96 -15.16 -3.72
CA GLU A 623 2.32 -16.41 -3.29
C GLU A 623 2.45 -16.65 -1.78
N GLU A 624 3.61 -16.31 -1.18
CA GLU A 624 3.88 -16.52 0.23
C GLU A 624 3.03 -15.62 1.14
N TYR A 625 2.79 -14.38 0.74
CA TYR A 625 1.92 -13.45 1.49
C TYR A 625 0.46 -13.57 1.11
N ALA A 626 0.13 -14.16 -0.03
CA ALA A 626 -1.23 -14.48 -0.42
C ALA A 626 -1.80 -15.71 0.30
N LYS A 627 -1.00 -16.45 1.09
CA LYS A 627 -1.39 -17.71 1.78
C LYS A 627 -2.68 -17.66 2.60
N ASP A 628 -3.03 -16.49 3.14
CA ASP A 628 -4.28 -16.32 3.89
C ASP A 628 -5.54 -16.45 2.98
N PHE A 629 -5.36 -16.39 1.65
CA PHE A 629 -6.39 -16.65 0.64
C PHE A 629 -6.38 -18.08 0.07
N TYR A 630 -5.49 -18.96 0.55
CA TYR A 630 -5.42 -20.35 0.11
C TYR A 630 -6.19 -21.24 1.09
N LEU A 631 -7.08 -22.07 0.58
CA LEU A 631 -7.66 -23.15 1.38
C LEU A 631 -6.54 -24.10 1.83
N PRO A 632 -6.56 -24.61 3.07
CA PRO A 632 -5.61 -25.60 3.57
C PRO A 632 -5.89 -27.00 2.96
N ILE A 633 -6.10 -27.07 1.65
CA ILE A 633 -6.34 -28.30 0.90
C ILE A 633 -5.36 -28.32 -0.26
N ASN A 634 -4.31 -29.11 -0.12
CA ASN A 634 -3.35 -29.33 -1.18
C ASN A 634 -3.97 -30.31 -2.19
N LEU A 635 -4.66 -29.79 -3.21
CA LEU A 635 -5.23 -30.58 -4.32
C LEU A 635 -4.18 -30.94 -5.38
N SER A 636 -2.90 -31.03 -5.00
CA SER A 636 -1.90 -31.64 -5.87
C SER A 636 -2.20 -33.14 -5.93
N SER A 637 -2.96 -33.55 -6.95
CA SER A 637 -2.95 -34.92 -7.40
C SER A 637 -1.49 -35.25 -7.74
N GLU A 638 -0.86 -36.09 -6.93
CA GLU A 638 0.27 -36.89 -7.37
C GLU A 638 -0.19 -37.58 -8.66
N LYS A 639 0.30 -37.10 -9.81
CA LYS A 639 0.27 -37.92 -11.02
C LYS A 639 1.30 -39.02 -10.77
N GLU A 640 0.80 -40.20 -10.39
CA GLU A 640 1.52 -41.47 -10.59
C GLU A 640 1.95 -41.64 -12.06
#